data_AF-A0A972GEJ2-F1
#
_entry.id   AF-A0A972GEJ2-F1
#
_cell.length_a   1.000
_cell.length_b   1.000
_cell.length_c   1.000
_cell.angle_alpha   90.00
_cell.angle_beta   90.00
_cell.angle_gamma   90.00
#
_symmetry.space_group_name_H-M   'P 1'
#
loop_
_entity.id
_entity.type
_entity.pdbx_description
1 polymer ?
#
loop_
_entity_poly.entity_id
_entity_poly.type
_entity_poly.pdbx_seq_one_letter_code
_entity_poly.pdbx_strand_id
1 'polypeptide(L)'
;MASSSDTLSLGRDWSRWVAQSKLTTSLPILLFIGLAAIVLLLSQTLLLSSSRSTLDLAIGSAESRLLTTNMYAVEEDIRGTFRWSDGNGQFTFRQIGRGETTILHVRTGPPPPDLVGSDLTISFNNQPYTTIPLDERARLYQIVVPPSAIRFGDFNVGMQSPTITVPPDTRQVGIRLEEATLDIISTGWIWPSIPLVAVQTTLLTLFAMLMRRLHLKFWMVGGSLLLVASVLVIGFNYQTLLFFPYVARLTMALVILLGLTLWVPRLLERHASWLGAPRILHALWGLTVLACLVRWVGSLYPLFSAYDLPLNTDRFLSTINGTLVMTNRSFEFRGGVTVYPPGPYLVLLPGMFSSILPALIVQGGISLIDGLSTLTIAGLARKLGASTRATLFSALIYAVIPISLTSLWWGHTAQIFGQALMAPLAIVLLMALQTAQRRYWWFAGVILSVAFLTHIGVTILAVAWLGLAWVALGLQHTVPRSTWWQFTIMLGISGIIGFVFAYAPVATMKVEESLAVGEQVLEGSYVPAYNLIARAFWISFHPLGILLLLPGVLLLWRGLPCGGAELVGGWLGTVIVFWAVEMYSGLQVRYLVFLTPLACLFAAVLLDQVLRRGHASRYVAWGVLLLISVQSCLVWYIGTFTGVAPSMIPLLR
;
A
#
# COMPACT_ATOMS: atom_id res chain seq x y z
N MET A 1 51.09 15.05 4.92
CA MET A 1 51.32 13.76 4.23
C MET A 1 50.52 12.69 4.95
N ALA A 2 49.31 12.39 4.46
CA ALA A 2 48.44 11.34 4.99
C ALA A 2 48.24 10.31 3.88
N SER A 3 48.51 9.04 4.18
CA SER A 3 48.67 7.93 3.24
C SER A 3 47.35 7.49 2.60
N SER A 4 47.34 7.44 1.27
CA SER A 4 46.23 7.11 0.39
C SER A 4 46.06 5.59 0.14
N SER A 5 46.00 4.75 1.18
CA SER A 5 46.02 3.28 1.02
C SER A 5 44.70 2.52 1.28
N ASP A 6 43.56 3.19 1.47
CA ASP A 6 42.31 2.50 1.84
C ASP A 6 41.40 2.04 0.68
N THR A 7 41.71 2.40 -0.57
CA THR A 7 40.85 2.07 -1.73
C THR A 7 40.98 0.63 -2.24
N LEU A 8 41.96 -0.15 -1.76
CA LEU A 8 42.17 -1.56 -2.19
C LEU A 8 41.47 -2.62 -1.32
N SER A 9 40.76 -2.23 -0.25
CA SER A 9 40.06 -3.18 0.63
C SER A 9 38.69 -3.65 0.08
N LEU A 10 38.04 -2.84 -0.75
CA LEU A 10 36.70 -3.13 -1.31
C LEU A 10 36.67 -4.38 -2.20
N GLY A 11 37.75 -4.67 -2.95
CA GLY A 11 37.81 -5.81 -3.87
C GLY A 11 37.94 -7.17 -3.17
N ARG A 12 38.69 -7.25 -2.05
CA ARG A 12 38.89 -8.51 -1.32
C ARG A 12 37.63 -8.94 -0.57
N ASP A 13 36.89 -7.98 -0.02
CA ASP A 13 35.62 -8.26 0.65
C ASP A 13 34.55 -8.77 -0.32
N TRP A 14 34.55 -8.30 -1.58
CA TRP A 14 33.60 -8.77 -2.59
C TRP A 14 33.80 -10.25 -2.94
N SER A 15 35.04 -10.71 -3.11
CA SER A 15 35.32 -12.13 -3.45
C SER A 15 35.00 -13.10 -2.31
N ARG A 16 35.35 -12.76 -1.06
CA ARG A 16 34.94 -13.52 0.14
C ARG A 16 33.42 -13.51 0.31
N TRP A 17 32.78 -12.39 -0.05
CA TRP A 17 31.33 -12.27 -0.04
C TRP A 17 30.68 -13.20 -1.06
N VAL A 18 31.10 -13.23 -2.33
CA VAL A 18 30.55 -14.18 -3.33
C VAL A 18 30.72 -15.63 -2.87
N ALA A 19 31.83 -15.95 -2.18
CA ALA A 19 32.09 -17.27 -1.62
C ALA A 19 31.18 -17.62 -0.41
N GLN A 20 30.91 -16.68 0.51
CA GLN A 20 30.00 -16.88 1.65
C GLN A 20 28.53 -16.71 1.29
N SER A 21 28.23 -15.93 0.25
CA SER A 21 26.89 -15.69 -0.26
C SER A 21 26.46 -16.75 -1.27
N LYS A 22 27.22 -17.86 -1.42
CA LYS A 22 26.82 -19.03 -2.20
C LYS A 22 25.38 -19.32 -1.83
N LEU A 23 24.51 -18.91 -2.74
CA LEU A 23 23.06 -19.02 -2.70
C LEU A 23 22.71 -20.49 -2.95
N THR A 24 23.43 -21.40 -2.30
CA THR A 24 23.13 -22.82 -2.31
C THR A 24 21.87 -22.94 -1.47
N THR A 25 20.73 -22.79 -2.13
CA THR A 25 19.47 -23.36 -1.70
C THR A 25 19.78 -24.78 -1.28
N SER A 26 19.80 -25.02 0.02
CA SER A 26 20.03 -26.36 0.55
C SER A 26 19.01 -27.29 -0.10
N LEU A 27 19.41 -28.49 -0.49
CA LEU A 27 18.54 -29.50 -1.12
C LEU A 27 17.12 -29.57 -0.51
N PRO A 28 16.93 -29.51 0.83
CA PRO A 28 15.59 -29.50 1.43
C PRO A 28 14.66 -28.36 0.95
N ILE A 29 15.21 -27.17 0.69
CA ILE A 29 14.42 -26.01 0.25
C ILE A 29 13.98 -26.19 -1.20
N LEU A 30 14.87 -26.71 -2.06
CA LEU A 30 14.50 -27.05 -3.44
C LEU A 30 13.40 -28.11 -3.47
N LEU A 31 13.48 -29.10 -2.57
CA LEU A 31 12.42 -30.09 -2.39
C LEU A 31 11.10 -29.45 -1.93
N PHE A 32 11.13 -28.51 -0.98
CA PHE A 32 9.91 -27.79 -0.56
C PHE A 32 9.33 -26.90 -1.66
N ILE A 33 10.16 -26.22 -2.45
CA ILE A 33 9.70 -25.43 -3.60
C ILE A 33 9.06 -26.37 -4.63
N GLY A 34 9.72 -27.47 -4.97
CA GLY A 34 9.19 -28.47 -5.90
C GLY A 34 7.88 -29.07 -5.42
N LEU A 35 7.80 -29.46 -4.13
CA LEU A 35 6.58 -29.98 -3.53
C LEU A 35 5.45 -28.95 -3.56
N ALA A 36 5.70 -27.71 -3.15
CA ALA A 36 4.70 -26.64 -3.17
C ALA A 36 4.22 -26.34 -4.60
N ALA A 37 5.13 -26.31 -5.58
CA ALA A 37 4.78 -26.13 -6.99
C ALA A 37 3.97 -27.30 -7.56
N ILE A 38 4.31 -28.55 -7.21
CA ILE A 38 3.55 -29.74 -7.60
C ILE A 38 2.15 -29.72 -6.97
N VAL A 39 2.05 -29.39 -5.68
CA VAL A 39 0.75 -29.27 -5.00
C VAL A 39 -0.10 -28.19 -5.67
N LEU A 40 0.47 -27.01 -5.95
CA LEU A 40 -0.22 -25.94 -6.69
C LEU A 40 -0.71 -26.43 -8.04
N LEU A 41 0.18 -27.03 -8.84
CA LEU A 41 -0.13 -27.52 -10.17
C LEU A 41 -1.27 -28.54 -10.11
N LEU A 42 -1.13 -29.59 -9.29
CA LEU A 42 -2.13 -30.65 -9.17
C LEU A 42 -3.47 -30.12 -8.64
N SER A 43 -3.47 -29.25 -7.64
CA SER A 43 -4.69 -28.64 -7.11
C SER A 43 -5.40 -27.79 -8.17
N GLN A 44 -4.67 -27.00 -8.95
CA GLN A 44 -5.28 -26.19 -10.01
C GLN A 44 -5.75 -27.04 -11.18
N THR A 45 -4.98 -28.06 -11.59
CA THR A 45 -5.43 -29.03 -12.60
C THR A 45 -6.69 -29.75 -12.14
N LEU A 46 -6.78 -30.14 -10.86
CA LEU A 46 -8.00 -30.72 -10.29
C LEU A 46 -9.17 -29.73 -10.34
N LEU A 47 -8.99 -28.49 -9.87
CA LEU A 47 -10.05 -27.46 -9.90
C LEU A 47 -10.56 -27.19 -11.33
N LEU A 48 -9.63 -27.09 -12.29
CA LEU A 48 -9.96 -26.90 -13.71
C LEU A 48 -10.63 -28.14 -14.33
N SER A 49 -10.35 -29.35 -13.84
CA SER A 49 -10.88 -30.60 -14.42
C SER A 49 -12.12 -31.14 -13.71
N SER A 50 -12.36 -30.78 -12.44
CA SER A 50 -13.46 -31.32 -11.61
C SER A 50 -14.79 -30.61 -11.81
N SER A 51 -14.78 -29.51 -12.55
CA SER A 51 -15.96 -28.76 -12.99
C SER A 51 -15.93 -28.72 -14.52
N ARG A 52 -17.07 -28.69 -15.21
CA ARG A 52 -17.05 -28.09 -16.57
C ARG A 52 -16.45 -26.71 -16.35
N SER A 53 -15.23 -26.47 -16.80
CA SER A 53 -14.56 -25.21 -16.51
C SER A 53 -15.14 -24.17 -17.45
N THR A 54 -16.33 -23.70 -17.09
CA THR A 54 -16.95 -22.52 -17.63
C THR A 54 -16.29 -21.35 -16.93
N LEU A 55 -15.45 -20.64 -17.67
CA LEU A 55 -14.94 -19.36 -17.22
C LEU A 55 -15.99 -18.32 -17.56
N ASP A 56 -16.64 -17.78 -16.53
CA ASP A 56 -17.64 -16.74 -16.70
C ASP A 56 -17.00 -15.36 -16.57
N LEU A 57 -17.15 -14.54 -17.62
CA LEU A 57 -16.91 -13.11 -17.55
C LEU A 57 -18.25 -12.42 -17.27
N ALA A 58 -18.63 -12.37 -15.99
CA ALA A 58 -19.84 -11.69 -15.55
C ALA A 58 -19.75 -10.18 -15.91
N ILE A 59 -20.46 -9.75 -16.95
CA ILE A 59 -20.31 -8.41 -17.56
C ILE A 59 -20.63 -7.28 -16.58
N GLY A 60 -21.54 -7.52 -15.63
CA GLY A 60 -21.85 -6.59 -14.54
C GLY A 60 -20.82 -6.53 -13.41
N SER A 61 -19.83 -7.43 -13.37
CA SER A 61 -18.85 -7.48 -12.28
C SER A 61 -17.80 -6.36 -12.36
N ALA A 62 -17.13 -6.09 -11.23
CA ALA A 62 -15.95 -5.23 -11.21
C ALA A 62 -14.78 -5.80 -12.03
N GLU A 63 -14.69 -7.13 -12.13
CA GLU A 63 -13.66 -7.85 -12.88
C GLU A 63 -13.74 -7.57 -14.38
N SER A 64 -14.96 -7.53 -14.91
CA SER A 64 -15.18 -7.26 -16.33
C SER A 64 -14.60 -5.91 -16.75
N ARG A 65 -14.56 -4.91 -15.87
CA ARG A 65 -13.96 -3.61 -16.17
C ARG A 65 -12.46 -3.70 -16.50
N LEU A 66 -11.74 -4.66 -15.92
CA LEU A 66 -10.30 -4.87 -16.17
C LEU A 66 -10.03 -5.81 -17.35
N LEU A 67 -11.06 -6.52 -17.79
CA LEU A 67 -11.01 -7.54 -18.83
C LEU A 67 -11.76 -7.12 -20.10
N THR A 68 -12.37 -5.93 -20.11
CA THR A 68 -13.03 -5.32 -21.26
C THR A 68 -12.32 -4.03 -21.65
N THR A 69 -12.32 -3.72 -22.94
CA THR A 69 -11.88 -2.43 -23.48
C THR A 69 -12.89 -1.98 -24.52
N ASN A 70 -12.99 -0.67 -24.77
CA ASN A 70 -13.91 -0.11 -25.77
C ASN A 70 -15.38 -0.50 -25.53
N MET A 71 -15.74 -0.54 -24.25
CA MET A 71 -17.10 -0.79 -23.77
C MET A 71 -17.48 0.28 -22.76
N TYR A 72 -18.74 0.69 -22.79
CA TYR A 72 -19.29 1.65 -21.84
C TYR A 72 -19.47 1.03 -20.45
N ALA A 73 -19.89 1.87 -19.50
CA ALA A 73 -20.21 1.45 -18.14
C ALA A 73 -21.29 0.37 -18.12
N VAL A 74 -21.35 -0.38 -17.01
CA VAL A 74 -22.40 -1.38 -16.78
C VAL A 74 -23.75 -0.68 -16.71
N GLU A 75 -24.72 -1.24 -17.40
CA GLU A 75 -26.13 -0.87 -17.32
C GLU A 75 -26.96 -2.10 -16.93
N GLU A 76 -28.18 -1.86 -16.45
CA GLU A 76 -29.10 -2.91 -16.00
C GLU A 76 -30.51 -2.61 -16.48
N ASP A 77 -31.22 -3.64 -16.92
CA ASP A 77 -32.65 -3.58 -17.22
C ASP A 77 -33.35 -4.88 -16.83
N ILE A 78 -34.57 -5.09 -17.34
CA ILE A 78 -35.38 -6.30 -17.05
C ILE A 78 -34.71 -7.62 -17.46
N ARG A 79 -33.66 -7.59 -18.28
CA ARG A 79 -32.90 -8.78 -18.74
C ARG A 79 -31.65 -9.01 -17.89
N GLY A 80 -31.28 -8.08 -17.03
CA GLY A 80 -30.09 -8.11 -16.20
C GLY A 80 -29.02 -7.10 -16.62
N THR A 81 -27.78 -7.37 -16.25
CA THR A 81 -26.65 -6.46 -16.49
C THR A 81 -26.07 -6.62 -17.88
N PHE A 82 -25.69 -5.51 -18.51
CA PHE A 82 -25.08 -5.49 -19.83
C PHE A 82 -24.10 -4.33 -20.00
N ARG A 83 -23.35 -4.33 -21.11
CA ARG A 83 -22.53 -3.20 -21.58
C ARG A 83 -22.74 -2.98 -23.07
N TRP A 84 -22.79 -1.72 -23.48
CA TRP A 84 -22.70 -1.33 -24.88
C TRP A 84 -21.24 -1.27 -25.33
N SER A 85 -20.91 -1.80 -26.50
CA SER A 85 -19.63 -1.53 -27.19
C SER A 85 -19.66 -0.17 -27.89
N ASP A 86 -18.50 0.45 -28.07
CA ASP A 86 -18.32 1.67 -28.88
C ASP A 86 -18.07 1.39 -30.39
N GLY A 87 -18.34 0.16 -30.84
CA GLY A 87 -18.10 -0.31 -32.20
C GLY A 87 -16.84 -1.17 -32.37
N ASN A 88 -15.90 -1.14 -31.41
CA ASN A 88 -14.73 -2.01 -31.40
C ASN A 88 -14.47 -2.62 -30.01
N GLY A 89 -15.54 -3.11 -29.39
CA GLY A 89 -15.50 -3.69 -28.06
C GLY A 89 -14.61 -4.93 -28.01
N GLN A 90 -13.82 -5.07 -26.94
CA GLN A 90 -13.01 -6.26 -26.72
C GLN A 90 -13.19 -6.79 -25.31
N PHE A 91 -13.06 -8.10 -25.16
CA PHE A 91 -12.94 -8.75 -23.86
C PHE A 91 -11.88 -9.85 -23.87
N THR A 92 -11.36 -10.18 -22.70
CA THR A 92 -10.23 -11.10 -22.56
C THR A 92 -10.48 -12.15 -21.50
N PHE A 93 -10.18 -13.40 -21.85
CA PHE A 93 -9.98 -14.49 -20.90
C PHE A 93 -8.47 -14.72 -20.76
N ARG A 94 -7.95 -14.72 -19.52
CA ARG A 94 -6.51 -14.83 -19.27
C ARG A 94 -6.14 -16.18 -18.69
N GLN A 95 -4.99 -16.67 -19.11
CA GLN A 95 -4.34 -17.87 -18.58
C GLN A 95 -5.25 -19.11 -18.49
N ILE A 96 -6.17 -19.24 -19.45
CA ILE A 96 -7.05 -20.38 -19.67
C ILE A 96 -6.20 -21.66 -19.70
N GLY A 97 -6.70 -22.71 -19.04
CA GLY A 97 -6.09 -24.03 -19.11
C GLY A 97 -6.14 -24.62 -20.52
N ARG A 98 -5.30 -25.62 -20.81
CA ARG A 98 -5.34 -26.32 -22.11
C ARG A 98 -6.30 -27.49 -22.06
N GLY A 99 -7.35 -27.46 -22.89
CA GLY A 99 -8.24 -28.59 -23.16
C GLY A 99 -8.20 -29.01 -24.64
N GLU A 100 -9.02 -29.99 -25.00
CA GLU A 100 -9.12 -30.51 -26.37
C GLU A 100 -9.96 -29.61 -27.27
N THR A 101 -11.05 -29.07 -26.73
CA THR A 101 -11.97 -28.16 -27.44
C THR A 101 -12.36 -27.00 -26.54
N THR A 102 -12.44 -25.81 -27.11
CA THR A 102 -12.90 -24.62 -26.39
C THR A 102 -14.09 -24.01 -27.13
N ILE A 103 -15.16 -23.72 -26.40
CA ILE A 103 -16.37 -23.10 -26.94
C ILE A 103 -16.56 -21.76 -26.25
N LEU A 104 -16.59 -20.70 -27.05
CA LEU A 104 -16.94 -19.36 -26.61
C LEU A 104 -18.46 -19.19 -26.73
N HIS A 105 -19.09 -18.82 -25.63
CA HIS A 105 -20.48 -18.43 -25.55
C HIS A 105 -20.57 -16.91 -25.43
N VAL A 106 -21.22 -16.25 -26.38
CA VAL A 106 -21.46 -14.80 -26.34
C VAL A 106 -22.95 -14.57 -26.36
N ARG A 107 -23.51 -14.02 -25.27
CA ARG A 107 -24.89 -13.56 -25.25
C ARG A 107 -24.96 -12.08 -25.56
N THR A 108 -25.67 -11.74 -26.62
CA THR A 108 -25.94 -10.35 -26.98
C THR A 108 -27.41 -10.04 -26.77
N GLY A 109 -27.69 -8.82 -26.29
CA GLY A 109 -29.03 -8.25 -26.26
C GLY A 109 -29.47 -7.81 -27.67
N PRO A 110 -30.73 -7.35 -27.82
CA PRO A 110 -31.19 -6.77 -29.07
C PRO A 110 -30.39 -5.50 -29.38
N PRO A 111 -29.91 -5.31 -30.61
CA PRO A 111 -29.24 -4.09 -31.02
C PRO A 111 -30.27 -2.95 -31.18
N PRO A 112 -29.81 -1.68 -31.31
CA PRO A 112 -30.64 -0.59 -31.81
C PRO A 112 -31.34 -0.98 -33.12
N PRO A 113 -32.61 -0.57 -33.35
CA PRO A 113 -33.38 -0.97 -34.53
C PRO A 113 -32.67 -0.72 -35.87
N ASP A 114 -31.94 0.40 -35.97
CA ASP A 114 -31.22 0.79 -37.20
C ASP A 114 -29.95 -0.03 -37.46
N LEU A 115 -29.52 -0.85 -36.50
CA LEU A 115 -28.39 -1.77 -36.65
C LEU A 115 -28.81 -3.21 -37.01
N VAL A 116 -30.11 -3.50 -37.06
CA VAL A 116 -30.62 -4.83 -37.46
C VAL A 116 -30.20 -5.14 -38.89
N GLY A 117 -29.64 -6.34 -39.11
CA GLY A 117 -29.09 -6.78 -40.38
C GLY A 117 -27.66 -6.30 -40.67
N SER A 118 -27.09 -5.44 -39.84
CA SER A 118 -25.67 -5.04 -39.96
C SER A 118 -24.72 -6.16 -39.52
N ASP A 119 -23.49 -6.13 -39.99
CA ASP A 119 -22.49 -7.15 -39.68
C ASP A 119 -21.84 -6.95 -38.30
N LEU A 120 -21.80 -8.02 -37.50
CA LEU A 120 -20.94 -8.18 -36.33
C LEU A 120 -19.76 -9.08 -36.71
N THR A 121 -18.55 -8.50 -36.75
CA THR A 121 -17.31 -9.26 -36.95
C THR A 121 -16.70 -9.65 -35.62
N ILE A 122 -16.58 -10.94 -35.38
CA ILE A 122 -15.89 -11.50 -34.22
C ILE A 122 -14.47 -11.85 -34.63
N SER A 123 -13.51 -11.37 -33.85
CA SER A 123 -12.08 -11.58 -34.08
C SER A 123 -11.42 -12.21 -32.86
N PHE A 124 -10.38 -13.00 -33.11
CA PHE A 124 -9.55 -13.60 -32.07
C PHE A 124 -8.12 -13.06 -32.19
N ASN A 125 -7.59 -12.47 -31.12
CA ASN A 125 -6.28 -11.82 -31.12
C ASN A 125 -6.06 -10.85 -32.30
N ASN A 126 -7.04 -10.00 -32.57
CA ASN A 126 -7.05 -9.03 -33.66
C ASN A 126 -7.03 -9.65 -35.07
N GLN A 127 -7.33 -10.94 -35.21
CA GLN A 127 -7.53 -11.59 -36.51
C GLN A 127 -9.03 -11.89 -36.69
N PRO A 128 -9.68 -11.38 -37.75
CA PRO A 128 -11.08 -11.69 -38.04
C PRO A 128 -11.29 -13.20 -38.11
N TYR A 129 -12.33 -13.70 -37.43
CA TYR A 129 -12.67 -15.12 -37.40
C TYR A 129 -13.96 -15.41 -38.15
N THR A 130 -15.03 -14.68 -37.81
CA THR A 130 -16.34 -14.84 -38.45
C THR A 130 -17.11 -13.53 -38.44
N THR A 131 -18.05 -13.41 -39.36
CA THR A 131 -18.99 -12.29 -39.45
C THR A 131 -20.41 -12.84 -39.40
N ILE A 132 -21.24 -12.25 -38.56
CA ILE A 132 -22.60 -12.70 -38.28
C ILE A 132 -23.54 -11.49 -38.40
N PRO A 133 -24.69 -11.59 -39.08
CA PRO A 133 -25.64 -10.49 -39.12
C PRO A 133 -26.28 -10.28 -37.74
N LEU A 134 -26.44 -9.02 -37.35
CA LEU A 134 -27.13 -8.61 -36.13
C LEU A 134 -28.63 -8.87 -36.28
N ASP A 135 -29.19 -9.60 -35.33
CA ASP A 135 -30.61 -9.97 -35.31
C ASP A 135 -31.40 -9.04 -34.38
N GLU A 136 -32.66 -8.77 -34.71
CA GLU A 136 -33.55 -7.95 -33.87
C GLU A 136 -33.76 -8.54 -32.46
N ARG A 137 -33.55 -9.85 -32.30
CA ARG A 137 -33.70 -10.57 -31.03
C ARG A 137 -32.34 -10.76 -30.38
N ALA A 138 -32.36 -10.93 -29.08
CA ALA A 138 -31.18 -11.40 -28.39
C ALA A 138 -30.76 -12.80 -28.84
N ARG A 139 -29.45 -13.01 -28.93
CA ARG A 139 -28.84 -14.24 -29.42
C ARG A 139 -27.77 -14.74 -28.47
N LEU A 140 -27.66 -16.06 -28.39
CA LEU A 140 -26.53 -16.75 -27.77
C LEU A 140 -25.72 -17.38 -28.91
N TYR A 141 -24.54 -16.84 -29.17
CA TYR A 141 -23.61 -17.40 -30.13
C TYR A 141 -22.73 -18.44 -29.43
N GLN A 142 -22.61 -19.62 -30.02
CA GLN A 142 -21.71 -20.67 -29.58
C GLN A 142 -20.65 -20.86 -30.65
N ILE A 143 -19.41 -20.51 -30.33
CA ILE A 143 -18.33 -20.37 -31.30
C ILE A 143 -17.21 -21.32 -30.90
N VAL A 144 -16.91 -22.28 -31.77
CA VAL A 144 -15.74 -23.15 -31.59
C VAL A 144 -14.48 -22.31 -31.77
N VAL A 145 -13.63 -22.28 -30.74
CA VAL A 145 -12.40 -21.50 -30.72
C VAL A 145 -11.25 -22.38 -31.26
N PRO A 146 -10.57 -21.98 -32.36
CA PRO A 146 -9.44 -22.74 -32.86
C PRO A 146 -8.29 -22.71 -31.85
N PRO A 147 -7.53 -23.81 -31.63
CA PRO A 147 -6.45 -23.84 -30.65
C PRO A 147 -5.37 -22.76 -30.86
N SER A 148 -5.16 -22.32 -32.09
CA SER A 148 -4.23 -21.25 -32.45
C SER A 148 -4.65 -19.85 -31.96
N ALA A 149 -5.93 -19.67 -31.63
CA ALA A 149 -6.46 -18.44 -31.04
C ALA A 149 -6.13 -18.30 -29.54
N ILE A 150 -5.71 -19.37 -28.86
CA ILE A 150 -5.32 -19.30 -27.44
C ILE A 150 -3.79 -19.24 -27.37
N ARG A 151 -3.24 -18.05 -27.10
CA ARG A 151 -1.80 -17.83 -27.07
C ARG A 151 -1.31 -17.78 -25.63
N PHE A 152 -0.52 -18.77 -25.24
CA PHE A 152 0.01 -18.89 -23.87
C PHE A 152 -1.07 -18.84 -22.77
N GLY A 153 -2.27 -19.33 -23.08
CA GLY A 153 -3.43 -19.29 -22.18
C GLY A 153 -4.26 -18.02 -22.27
N ASP A 154 -3.82 -16.97 -22.97
CA ASP A 154 -4.64 -15.78 -23.17
C ASP A 154 -5.48 -15.91 -24.45
N PHE A 155 -6.71 -15.40 -24.37
CA PHE A 155 -7.68 -15.36 -25.45
C PHE A 155 -8.38 -14.00 -25.46
N ASN A 156 -8.02 -13.19 -26.45
CA ASN A 156 -8.62 -11.88 -26.69
C ASN A 156 -9.71 -12.01 -27.75
N VAL A 157 -10.92 -11.59 -27.43
CA VAL A 157 -12.06 -11.56 -28.34
C VAL A 157 -12.36 -10.10 -28.67
N GLY A 158 -12.31 -9.76 -29.95
CA GLY A 158 -12.77 -8.47 -30.45
C GLY A 158 -14.13 -8.61 -31.12
N MET A 159 -15.02 -7.65 -30.89
CA MET A 159 -16.33 -7.52 -31.50
C MET A 159 -16.40 -6.18 -32.21
N GLN A 160 -16.49 -6.23 -33.54
CA GLN A 160 -16.57 -5.05 -34.38
C GLN A 160 -17.96 -4.95 -34.99
N SER A 161 -18.61 -3.81 -34.82
CA SER A 161 -19.92 -3.52 -35.40
C SER A 161 -20.04 -2.03 -35.76
N PRO A 162 -20.96 -1.67 -36.67
CA PRO A 162 -21.40 -0.29 -36.77
C PRO A 162 -21.99 0.21 -35.44
N THR A 163 -22.03 1.53 -35.29
CA THR A 163 -22.59 2.21 -34.11
C THR A 163 -23.61 3.23 -34.53
N ILE A 164 -24.58 3.50 -33.66
CA ILE A 164 -25.54 4.58 -33.82
C ILE A 164 -25.71 5.36 -32.52
N THR A 165 -26.15 6.61 -32.63
CA THR A 165 -26.58 7.42 -31.49
C THR A 165 -28.09 7.35 -31.38
N VAL A 166 -28.60 6.92 -30.22
CA VAL A 166 -30.04 6.74 -29.96
C VAL A 166 -30.51 7.81 -28.97
N PRO A 167 -31.15 8.92 -29.42
CA PRO A 167 -31.59 9.98 -28.52
C PRO A 167 -32.51 9.46 -27.39
N PRO A 168 -32.37 9.97 -26.15
CA PRO A 168 -31.51 11.08 -25.73
C PRO A 168 -30.05 10.68 -25.42
N ASP A 169 -29.67 9.41 -25.58
CA ASP A 169 -28.29 8.96 -25.39
C ASP A 169 -27.41 9.54 -26.50
N THR A 170 -26.33 10.22 -26.09
CA THR A 170 -25.38 10.87 -27.00
C THR A 170 -24.22 9.96 -27.37
N ARG A 171 -24.09 8.80 -26.73
CA ARG A 171 -23.04 7.82 -27.01
C ARG A 171 -23.27 7.17 -28.37
N GLN A 172 -22.17 6.74 -29.00
CA GLN A 172 -22.23 5.88 -30.19
C GLN A 172 -22.23 4.43 -29.72
N VAL A 173 -23.40 3.81 -29.71
CA VAL A 173 -23.58 2.45 -29.20
C VAL A 173 -23.64 1.46 -30.35
N GLY A 174 -22.90 0.36 -30.21
CA GLY A 174 -22.92 -0.78 -31.12
C GLY A 174 -23.66 -1.97 -30.51
N ILE A 175 -22.94 -3.05 -30.22
CA ILE A 175 -23.50 -4.28 -29.65
C ILE A 175 -23.74 -4.14 -28.15
N ARG A 176 -24.87 -4.70 -27.73
CA ARG A 176 -25.18 -4.97 -26.32
C ARG A 176 -24.62 -6.33 -25.90
N LEU A 177 -23.56 -6.35 -25.12
CA LEU A 177 -23.00 -7.57 -24.54
C LEU A 177 -23.62 -7.82 -23.15
N GLU A 178 -24.23 -8.98 -22.97
CA GLU A 178 -24.88 -9.37 -21.70
C GLU A 178 -24.05 -10.39 -20.94
N GLU A 179 -23.47 -11.37 -21.64
CA GLU A 179 -22.70 -12.45 -21.03
C GLU A 179 -21.61 -12.92 -22.00
N ALA A 180 -20.44 -13.26 -21.46
CA ALA A 180 -19.41 -13.96 -22.20
C ALA A 180 -18.86 -15.09 -21.33
N THR A 181 -19.01 -16.34 -21.76
CA THR A 181 -18.46 -17.49 -21.05
C THR A 181 -17.60 -18.33 -21.97
N LEU A 182 -16.62 -19.01 -21.39
CA LEU A 182 -15.70 -19.87 -22.12
C LEU A 182 -15.73 -21.27 -21.51
N ASP A 183 -16.25 -22.22 -22.27
CA ASP A 183 -16.27 -23.63 -21.89
C ASP A 183 -15.03 -24.32 -22.43
N ILE A 184 -14.28 -24.98 -21.55
CA ILE A 184 -13.17 -25.86 -21.93
C ILE A 184 -13.67 -27.29 -21.80
N ILE A 185 -13.73 -27.99 -22.93
CA ILE A 185 -14.13 -29.39 -23.02
C ILE A 185 -12.88 -30.23 -23.19
N SER A 186 -12.71 -31.20 -22.31
CA SER A 186 -11.60 -32.13 -22.31
C SER A 186 -12.06 -33.47 -21.76
N THR A 187 -11.65 -34.56 -22.41
CA THR A 187 -11.81 -35.92 -21.86
C THR A 187 -10.75 -36.27 -20.81
N GLY A 188 -9.71 -35.43 -20.69
CA GLY A 188 -8.61 -35.58 -19.73
C GLY A 188 -8.38 -34.35 -18.86
N TRP A 189 -7.22 -34.32 -18.21
CA TRP A 189 -6.81 -33.28 -17.27
C TRP A 189 -6.57 -31.94 -18.00
N ILE A 190 -7.21 -30.87 -17.50
CA ILE A 190 -6.98 -29.49 -17.97
C ILE A 190 -5.86 -28.88 -17.15
N TRP A 191 -4.69 -28.72 -17.77
CA TRP A 191 -3.52 -28.15 -17.11
C TRP A 191 -3.55 -26.61 -17.09
N PRO A 192 -3.11 -25.98 -15.98
CA PRO A 192 -2.85 -24.55 -15.96
C PRO A 192 -1.88 -24.14 -17.07
N SER A 193 -2.04 -22.91 -17.56
CA SER A 193 -1.17 -22.35 -18.58
C SER A 193 0.29 -22.25 -18.11
N ILE A 194 1.24 -22.45 -19.03
CA ILE A 194 2.68 -22.45 -18.73
C ILE A 194 3.14 -21.13 -18.09
N PRO A 195 2.73 -19.93 -18.54
CA PRO A 195 3.14 -18.69 -17.89
C PRO A 195 2.63 -18.59 -16.45
N LEU A 196 1.42 -19.07 -16.17
CA LEU A 196 0.89 -19.14 -14.81
C LEU A 196 1.76 -20.02 -13.90
N VAL A 197 2.08 -21.23 -14.34
CA VAL A 197 2.96 -22.15 -13.59
C VAL A 197 4.35 -21.53 -13.37
N ALA A 198 4.90 -20.88 -14.41
CA ALA A 198 6.20 -20.23 -14.34
C ALA A 198 6.21 -19.06 -13.34
N VAL A 199 5.18 -18.19 -13.36
CA VAL A 199 5.12 -17.04 -12.44
C VAL A 199 4.89 -17.47 -11.00
N GLN A 200 4.06 -18.49 -10.74
CA GLN A 200 3.87 -19.04 -9.39
C GLN A 200 5.14 -19.71 -8.85
N THR A 201 5.82 -20.50 -9.69
CA THR A 201 7.09 -21.15 -9.30
C THR A 201 8.16 -20.10 -9.01
N THR A 202 8.19 -19.03 -9.80
CA THR A 202 9.09 -17.88 -9.58
C THR A 202 8.74 -17.18 -8.26
N LEU A 203 7.45 -16.92 -7.99
CA LEU A 203 6.99 -16.34 -6.72
C LEU A 203 7.45 -17.19 -5.53
N LEU A 204 7.20 -18.50 -5.55
CA LEU A 204 7.61 -19.42 -4.48
C LEU A 204 9.14 -19.43 -4.29
N THR A 205 9.89 -19.41 -5.39
CA THR A 205 11.35 -19.39 -5.35
C THR A 205 11.88 -18.09 -4.73
N LEU A 206 11.37 -16.93 -5.18
CA LEU A 206 11.74 -15.63 -4.63
C LEU A 206 11.36 -15.52 -3.16
N PHE A 207 10.19 -16.01 -2.78
CA PHE A 207 9.74 -16.04 -1.40
C PHE A 207 10.65 -16.93 -0.53
N ALA A 208 11.01 -18.12 -1.00
CA ALA A 208 11.97 -18.99 -0.30
C ALA A 208 13.34 -18.31 -0.15
N MET A 209 13.84 -17.67 -1.20
CA MET A 209 15.11 -16.92 -1.16
C MET A 209 15.04 -15.79 -0.15
N LEU A 210 13.96 -15.01 -0.15
CA LEU A 210 13.72 -13.92 0.81
C LEU A 210 13.74 -14.45 2.26
N MET A 211 12.98 -15.50 2.55
CA MET A 211 12.90 -16.11 3.88
C MET A 211 14.25 -16.68 4.34
N ARG A 212 15.05 -17.22 3.42
CA ARG A 212 16.42 -17.68 3.71
C ARG A 212 17.39 -16.54 3.96
N ARG A 213 17.25 -15.42 3.25
CA ARG A 213 18.01 -14.20 3.53
C ARG A 213 17.65 -13.58 4.88
N LEU A 214 16.44 -13.84 5.39
CA LEU A 214 16.04 -13.52 6.75
C LEU A 214 16.47 -14.57 7.80
N HIS A 215 17.34 -15.52 7.43
CA HIS A 215 17.89 -16.55 8.31
C HIS A 215 16.85 -17.48 8.96
N LEU A 216 15.68 -17.67 8.34
CA LEU A 216 14.70 -18.62 8.84
C LEU A 216 15.14 -20.06 8.63
N LYS A 217 14.77 -20.93 9.59
CA LYS A 217 15.07 -22.37 9.54
C LYS A 217 14.34 -23.02 8.35
N PHE A 218 14.94 -24.02 7.74
CA PHE A 218 14.42 -24.63 6.51
C PHE A 218 12.99 -25.17 6.65
N TRP A 219 12.62 -25.74 7.81
CA TRP A 219 11.25 -26.22 8.06
C TRP A 219 10.23 -25.09 8.17
N MET A 220 10.63 -23.91 8.68
CA MET A 220 9.77 -22.72 8.68
C MET A 220 9.54 -22.24 7.26
N VAL A 221 10.60 -22.23 6.43
CA VAL A 221 10.48 -21.91 5.00
C VAL A 221 9.55 -22.89 4.30
N GLY A 222 9.71 -24.19 4.53
CA GLY A 222 8.84 -25.23 3.97
C GLY A 222 7.37 -25.04 4.37
N GLY A 223 7.10 -24.83 5.67
CA GLY A 223 5.75 -24.57 6.16
C GLY A 223 5.14 -23.28 5.58
N SER A 224 5.91 -22.21 5.46
CA SER A 224 5.44 -20.97 4.83
C SER A 224 5.20 -21.12 3.33
N LEU A 225 6.01 -21.90 2.61
CA LEU A 225 5.80 -22.18 1.19
C LEU A 225 4.51 -22.96 0.96
N LEU A 226 4.22 -23.96 1.78
CA LEU A 226 2.96 -24.70 1.72
C LEU A 226 1.77 -23.80 2.04
N LEU A 227 1.89 -22.91 3.04
CA LEU A 227 0.84 -21.94 3.34
C LEU A 227 0.59 -20.98 2.17
N VAL A 228 1.65 -20.43 1.56
CA VAL A 228 1.52 -19.56 0.38
C VAL A 228 0.91 -20.32 -0.78
N ALA A 229 1.32 -21.57 -1.03
CA ALA A 229 0.70 -22.43 -2.03
C ALA A 229 -0.80 -22.60 -1.77
N SER A 230 -1.22 -22.94 -0.55
CA SER A 230 -2.64 -23.07 -0.22
C SER A 230 -3.42 -21.77 -0.44
N VAL A 231 -2.88 -20.61 -0.06
CA VAL A 231 -3.50 -19.30 -0.30
C VAL A 231 -3.62 -19.01 -1.81
N LEU A 232 -2.62 -19.38 -2.59
CA LEU A 232 -2.65 -19.24 -4.05
C LEU A 232 -3.71 -20.17 -4.70
N VAL A 233 -3.91 -21.39 -4.19
CA VAL A 233 -5.02 -22.26 -4.65
C VAL A 233 -6.37 -21.61 -4.35
N ILE A 234 -6.57 -21.12 -3.13
CA ILE A 234 -7.82 -20.45 -2.73
C ILE A 234 -8.08 -19.21 -3.60
N GLY A 235 -7.05 -18.38 -3.80
CA GLY A 235 -7.13 -17.19 -4.64
C GLY A 235 -7.44 -17.51 -6.10
N PHE A 236 -6.86 -18.59 -6.64
CA PHE A 236 -7.15 -19.06 -8.00
C PHE A 236 -8.62 -19.47 -8.13
N ASN A 237 -9.14 -20.23 -7.17
CA ASN A 237 -10.53 -20.65 -7.16
C ASN A 237 -11.53 -19.48 -7.06
N TYR A 238 -11.16 -18.39 -6.37
CA TYR A 238 -12.03 -17.24 -6.20
C TYR A 238 -12.01 -16.28 -7.40
N GLN A 239 -10.87 -16.15 -8.09
CA GLN A 239 -10.61 -15.05 -9.05
C GLN A 239 -9.79 -15.53 -10.27
N THR A 240 -10.22 -16.60 -10.91
CA THR A 240 -9.47 -17.28 -11.99
C THR A 240 -8.94 -16.31 -13.06
N LEU A 241 -9.77 -15.39 -13.55
CA LEU A 241 -9.43 -14.48 -14.65
C LEU A 241 -8.43 -13.37 -14.27
N LEU A 242 -8.41 -12.97 -13.01
CA LEU A 242 -7.52 -11.93 -12.48
C LEU A 242 -6.32 -12.49 -11.70
N PHE A 243 -6.28 -13.81 -11.51
CA PHE A 243 -5.27 -14.46 -10.70
C PHE A 243 -3.85 -14.26 -11.26
N PHE A 244 -3.66 -14.43 -12.57
CA PHE A 244 -2.36 -14.24 -13.19
C PHE A 244 -1.76 -12.84 -13.02
N PRO A 245 -2.45 -11.73 -13.41
CA PRO A 245 -1.90 -10.40 -13.21
C PRO A 245 -1.65 -10.09 -11.73
N TYR A 246 -2.46 -10.64 -10.82
CA TYR A 246 -2.22 -10.51 -9.39
C TYR A 246 -0.91 -11.20 -8.95
N VAL A 247 -0.72 -12.47 -9.31
CA VAL A 247 0.51 -13.23 -8.98
C VAL A 247 1.74 -12.59 -9.63
N ALA A 248 1.63 -12.07 -10.84
CA ALA A 248 2.72 -11.34 -11.50
C ALA A 248 3.12 -10.07 -10.72
N ARG A 249 2.15 -9.28 -10.23
CA ARG A 249 2.41 -8.12 -9.38
C ARG A 249 3.06 -8.51 -8.06
N LEU A 250 2.59 -9.57 -7.40
CA LEU A 250 3.20 -10.08 -6.17
C LEU A 250 4.63 -10.60 -6.40
N THR A 251 4.89 -11.21 -7.55
CA THR A 251 6.23 -11.65 -7.95
C THR A 251 7.16 -10.46 -8.09
N MET A 252 6.73 -9.38 -8.77
CA MET A 252 7.49 -8.14 -8.87
C MET A 252 7.77 -7.51 -7.51
N ALA A 253 6.77 -7.48 -6.63
CA ALA A 253 6.93 -7.07 -5.23
C ALA A 253 8.03 -7.89 -4.52
N LEU A 254 8.04 -9.21 -4.66
CA LEU A 254 9.10 -10.05 -4.08
C LEU A 254 10.48 -9.78 -4.68
N VAL A 255 10.58 -9.46 -5.97
CA VAL A 255 11.86 -9.02 -6.58
C VAL A 255 12.36 -7.76 -5.88
N ILE A 256 11.50 -6.76 -5.69
CA ILE A 256 11.86 -5.50 -5.02
C ILE A 256 12.28 -5.77 -3.57
N LEU A 257 11.50 -6.55 -2.80
CA LEU A 257 11.82 -6.86 -1.40
C LEU A 257 13.06 -7.71 -1.24
N LEU A 258 13.30 -8.67 -2.15
CA LEU A 258 14.53 -9.44 -2.16
C LEU A 258 15.72 -8.53 -2.47
N GLY A 259 15.60 -7.65 -3.47
CA GLY A 259 16.59 -6.62 -3.77
C GLY A 259 16.92 -5.79 -2.53
N LEU A 260 15.92 -5.19 -1.88
CA LEU A 260 16.11 -4.43 -0.64
C LEU A 260 16.74 -5.28 0.46
N THR A 261 16.33 -6.54 0.61
CA THR A 261 16.88 -7.46 1.63
C THR A 261 18.35 -7.82 1.39
N LEU A 262 18.84 -7.74 0.16
CA LEU A 262 20.25 -7.96 -0.13
C LEU A 262 21.12 -6.77 0.33
N TRP A 263 20.56 -5.56 0.39
CA TRP A 263 21.28 -4.32 0.67
C TRP A 263 21.02 -3.76 2.08
N VAL A 264 19.76 -3.64 2.48
CA VAL A 264 19.35 -2.91 3.69
C VAL A 264 19.91 -3.51 4.98
N PRO A 265 19.83 -4.83 5.26
CA PRO A 265 20.43 -5.40 6.47
C PRO A 265 21.92 -5.07 6.62
N ARG A 266 22.67 -5.02 5.52
CA ARG A 266 24.11 -4.65 5.56
C ARG A 266 24.31 -3.20 5.93
N LEU A 267 23.49 -2.31 5.37
CA LEU A 267 23.52 -0.89 5.73
C LEU A 267 23.13 -0.71 7.19
N LEU A 268 22.16 -1.47 7.69
CA LEU A 268 21.78 -1.46 9.11
C LEU A 268 22.90 -1.96 10.02
N GLU A 269 23.59 -3.04 9.66
CA GLU A 269 24.72 -3.54 10.45
C GLU A 269 25.87 -2.53 10.52
N ARG A 270 26.14 -1.83 9.41
CA ARG A 270 27.21 -0.84 9.32
C ARG A 270 26.88 0.48 10.02
N HIS A 271 25.67 1.00 9.81
CA HIS A 271 25.32 2.37 10.20
C HIS A 271 24.29 2.44 11.33
N ALA A 272 23.62 1.33 11.65
CA ALA A 272 22.56 1.27 12.65
C ALA A 272 22.78 0.16 13.69
N SER A 273 24.04 -0.21 13.98
CA SER A 273 24.38 -1.18 15.02
C SER A 273 23.85 -0.83 16.42
N TRP A 274 23.55 0.45 16.66
CA TRP A 274 22.87 0.94 17.87
C TRP A 274 21.45 0.35 18.05
N LEU A 275 20.82 -0.14 16.99
CA LEU A 275 19.53 -0.82 17.07
C LEU A 275 19.63 -2.18 17.81
N GLY A 276 20.79 -2.82 17.77
CA GLY A 276 21.05 -4.07 18.46
C GLY A 276 22.00 -4.99 17.69
N ALA A 277 22.16 -6.21 18.21
CA ALA A 277 22.97 -7.24 17.58
C ALA A 277 22.44 -7.61 16.17
N PRO A 278 23.29 -8.14 15.26
CA PRO A 278 22.89 -8.52 13.89
C PRO A 278 21.60 -9.35 13.80
N ARG A 279 21.38 -10.28 14.73
CA ARG A 279 20.15 -11.09 14.78
C ARG A 279 18.89 -10.25 14.97
N ILE A 280 18.97 -9.19 15.78
CA ILE A 280 17.86 -8.25 16.03
C ILE A 280 17.61 -7.39 14.81
N LEU A 281 18.67 -6.91 14.15
CA LEU A 281 18.56 -6.16 12.90
C LEU A 281 17.83 -6.96 11.82
N HIS A 282 18.20 -8.23 11.65
CA HIS A 282 17.53 -9.13 10.72
C HIS A 282 16.07 -9.41 11.11
N ALA A 283 15.79 -9.56 12.41
CA ALA A 283 14.41 -9.72 12.87
C ALA A 283 13.56 -8.47 12.60
N LEU A 284 14.08 -7.28 12.86
CA LEU A 284 13.42 -6.01 12.55
C LEU A 284 13.20 -5.81 11.05
N TRP A 285 14.21 -6.14 10.25
CA TRP A 285 14.07 -6.12 8.81
C TRP A 285 13.03 -7.14 8.33
N GLY A 286 13.01 -8.36 8.89
CA GLY A 286 12.00 -9.36 8.59
C GLY A 286 10.57 -8.90 8.91
N LEU A 287 10.38 -8.21 10.04
CA LEU A 287 9.09 -7.59 10.40
C LEU A 287 8.73 -6.43 9.46
N THR A 288 9.72 -5.67 8.98
CA THR A 288 9.53 -4.60 7.98
C THR A 288 9.11 -5.19 6.63
N VAL A 289 9.75 -6.28 6.20
CA VAL A 289 9.36 -7.04 5.00
C VAL A 289 7.93 -7.58 5.14
N LEU A 290 7.59 -8.13 6.30
CA LEU A 290 6.21 -8.56 6.60
C LEU A 290 5.22 -7.40 6.48
N ALA A 291 5.54 -6.24 7.05
CA ALA A 291 4.71 -5.04 6.95
C ALA A 291 4.48 -4.58 5.49
N CYS A 292 5.52 -4.64 4.66
CA CYS A 292 5.41 -4.34 3.23
C CYS A 292 4.51 -5.38 2.51
N LEU A 293 4.70 -6.67 2.81
CA LEU A 293 3.91 -7.75 2.22
C LEU A 293 2.42 -7.64 2.58
N VAL A 294 2.08 -7.38 3.85
CA VAL A 294 0.68 -7.20 4.28
C VAL A 294 0.01 -6.10 3.45
N ARG A 295 0.69 -4.97 3.24
CA ARG A 295 0.18 -3.84 2.44
C ARG A 295 0.08 -4.20 0.97
N TRP A 296 1.08 -4.86 0.39
CA TRP A 296 1.11 -5.21 -1.03
C TRP A 296 0.17 -6.34 -1.44
N VAL A 297 -0.12 -7.29 -0.56
CA VAL A 297 -1.14 -8.32 -0.81
C VAL A 297 -2.49 -7.67 -1.12
N GLY A 298 -2.89 -6.65 -0.36
CA GLY A 298 -4.12 -5.90 -0.65
C GLY A 298 -3.95 -4.87 -1.76
N SER A 299 -2.93 -4.02 -1.68
CA SER A 299 -2.76 -2.87 -2.59
C SER A 299 -2.35 -3.25 -4.01
N LEU A 300 -1.86 -4.46 -4.27
CA LEU A 300 -1.57 -4.92 -5.63
C LEU A 300 -2.69 -5.81 -6.20
N TYR A 301 -3.73 -6.09 -5.42
CA TYR A 301 -4.90 -6.84 -5.87
C TYR A 301 -5.58 -6.09 -7.04
N PRO A 302 -5.86 -6.76 -8.18
CA PRO A 302 -6.36 -6.08 -9.38
C PRO A 302 -7.62 -5.26 -9.21
N LEU A 303 -8.59 -5.72 -8.42
CA LEU A 303 -9.84 -5.01 -8.18
C LEU A 303 -9.72 -3.90 -7.12
N PHE A 304 -8.65 -3.90 -6.34
CA PHE A 304 -8.46 -2.88 -5.33
C PHE A 304 -7.94 -1.60 -5.96
N SER A 305 -8.76 -0.54 -5.85
CA SER A 305 -8.36 0.83 -6.11
C SER A 305 -8.59 1.62 -4.83
N ALA A 306 -7.53 2.22 -4.29
CA ALA A 306 -7.71 3.15 -3.20
C ALA A 306 -8.64 4.30 -3.63
N TYR A 307 -9.43 4.83 -2.70
CA TYR A 307 -10.50 5.78 -3.01
C TYR A 307 -9.97 7.03 -3.76
N ASP A 308 -8.92 7.65 -3.23
CA ASP A 308 -8.28 8.81 -3.85
C ASP A 308 -7.22 8.44 -4.91
N LEU A 309 -7.13 7.18 -5.36
CA LEU A 309 -6.09 6.77 -6.32
C LEU A 309 -6.12 7.57 -7.63
N PRO A 310 -7.29 7.82 -8.28
CA PRO A 310 -7.33 8.63 -9.50
C PRO A 310 -6.76 10.03 -9.27
N LEU A 311 -7.20 10.70 -8.20
CA LEU A 311 -6.71 12.03 -7.81
C LEU A 311 -5.19 12.04 -7.61
N ASN A 312 -4.63 11.04 -6.92
CA ASN A 312 -3.19 10.95 -6.73
C ASN A 312 -2.42 10.58 -8.00
N THR A 313 -3.04 9.83 -8.90
CA THR A 313 -2.47 9.50 -10.20
C THR A 313 -2.40 10.73 -11.10
N ASP A 314 -3.46 11.55 -11.11
CA ASP A 314 -3.48 12.82 -11.85
C ASP A 314 -2.44 13.80 -11.31
N ARG A 315 -2.26 13.87 -9.98
CA ARG A 315 -1.18 14.67 -9.37
C ARG A 315 0.20 14.13 -9.73
N PHE A 316 0.37 12.82 -9.77
CA PHE A 316 1.63 12.22 -10.21
C PHE A 316 1.94 12.54 -11.68
N LEU A 317 0.97 12.39 -12.57
CA LEU A 317 1.10 12.75 -13.99
C LEU A 317 1.33 14.26 -14.19
N SER A 318 0.64 15.09 -13.41
CA SER A 318 0.85 16.55 -13.44
C SER A 318 2.26 16.93 -12.97
N THR A 319 2.80 16.22 -11.97
CA THR A 319 4.18 16.41 -11.52
C THR A 319 5.18 16.04 -12.62
N ILE A 320 4.92 14.95 -13.36
CA ILE A 320 5.72 14.57 -14.54
C ILE A 320 5.68 15.67 -15.61
N ASN A 321 4.53 16.32 -15.79
CA ASN A 321 4.36 17.42 -16.75
C ASN A 321 4.90 18.77 -16.25
N GLY A 322 5.57 18.82 -15.09
CA GLY A 322 6.22 20.02 -14.56
C GLY A 322 5.37 20.88 -13.62
N THR A 323 4.15 20.44 -13.28
CA THR A 323 3.31 21.14 -12.30
C THR A 323 3.76 20.81 -10.88
N LEU A 324 4.39 21.77 -10.20
CA LEU A 324 4.96 21.56 -8.87
C LEU A 324 4.04 21.98 -7.70
N VAL A 325 3.03 22.81 -7.95
CA VAL A 325 2.09 23.24 -6.91
C VAL A 325 0.67 23.01 -7.40
N MET A 326 -0.07 22.18 -6.67
CA MET A 326 -1.46 21.86 -6.99
C MET A 326 -2.36 22.33 -5.86
N THR A 327 -3.56 22.77 -6.22
CA THR A 327 -4.55 23.30 -5.28
C THR A 327 -5.86 22.55 -5.47
N ASN A 328 -6.54 22.22 -4.37
CA ASN A 328 -7.90 21.68 -4.41
C ASN A 328 -8.68 22.14 -3.18
N ARG A 329 -10.00 22.34 -3.30
CA ARG A 329 -10.84 22.66 -2.14
C ARG A 329 -11.05 21.40 -1.30
N SER A 330 -10.82 21.51 -0.01
CA SER A 330 -10.90 20.37 0.92
C SER A 330 -12.01 20.58 1.94
N PHE A 331 -12.84 19.57 2.13
CA PHE A 331 -13.84 19.57 3.21
C PHE A 331 -13.19 19.63 4.61
N GLU A 332 -11.96 19.12 4.77
CA GLU A 332 -11.20 19.14 6.04
C GLU A 332 -10.93 20.56 6.54
N PHE A 333 -10.87 21.52 5.61
CA PHE A 333 -10.65 22.93 5.86
C PHE A 333 -11.90 23.75 5.53
N ARG A 334 -13.10 23.20 5.77
CA ARG A 334 -14.40 23.84 5.51
C ARG A 334 -14.56 24.38 4.08
N GLY A 335 -14.00 23.68 3.10
CA GLY A 335 -14.04 24.07 1.69
C GLY A 335 -12.93 25.04 1.26
N GLY A 336 -12.01 25.40 2.16
CA GLY A 336 -10.81 26.16 1.81
C GLY A 336 -9.92 25.41 0.82
N VAL A 337 -9.21 26.15 -0.04
CA VAL A 337 -8.19 25.59 -0.92
C VAL A 337 -7.07 25.02 -0.07
N THR A 338 -6.65 23.82 -0.42
CA THR A 338 -5.57 23.06 0.18
C THR A 338 -4.46 22.90 -0.85
N VAL A 339 -3.23 23.07 -0.40
CA VAL A 339 -2.04 22.96 -1.25
C VAL A 339 -1.51 21.54 -1.15
N TYR A 340 -1.22 20.96 -2.30
CA TYR A 340 -0.65 19.63 -2.45
C TYR A 340 0.72 19.76 -3.12
N PRO A 341 1.79 19.84 -2.31
CA PRO A 341 3.15 19.88 -2.82
C PRO A 341 3.54 18.55 -3.51
N PRO A 342 4.60 18.53 -4.32
CA PRO A 342 4.88 17.44 -5.23
C PRO A 342 5.80 16.36 -4.62
N GLY A 343 6.28 16.54 -3.39
CA GLY A 343 7.33 15.70 -2.78
C GLY A 343 7.09 14.18 -2.85
N PRO A 344 5.90 13.66 -2.48
CA PRO A 344 5.58 12.24 -2.59
C PRO A 344 5.72 11.74 -4.04
N TYR A 345 5.24 12.54 -5.00
CA TYR A 345 5.23 12.19 -6.41
C TYR A 345 6.64 12.24 -7.01
N LEU A 346 7.47 13.20 -6.59
CA LEU A 346 8.88 13.29 -6.97
C LEU A 346 9.68 12.04 -6.54
N VAL A 347 9.42 11.53 -5.33
CA VAL A 347 10.08 10.30 -4.84
C VAL A 347 9.65 9.06 -5.62
N LEU A 348 8.45 9.07 -6.19
CA LEU A 348 7.89 7.95 -6.97
C LEU A 348 8.27 7.99 -8.46
N LEU A 349 8.79 9.11 -8.97
CA LEU A 349 9.18 9.28 -10.38
C LEU A 349 10.10 8.18 -10.94
N PRO A 350 11.10 7.65 -10.20
CA PRO A 350 11.93 6.57 -10.73
C PRO A 350 11.16 5.31 -11.13
N GLY A 351 9.95 5.12 -10.60
CA GLY A 351 9.06 4.03 -11.03
C GLY A 351 8.69 4.09 -12.51
N MET A 352 8.70 5.26 -13.15
CA MET A 352 8.34 5.42 -14.56
C MET A 352 9.30 4.71 -15.52
N PHE A 353 10.53 4.39 -15.07
CA PHE A 353 11.48 3.62 -15.88
C PHE A 353 11.09 2.13 -16.07
N SER A 354 10.03 1.66 -15.42
CA SER A 354 9.67 0.23 -15.36
C SER A 354 8.47 -0.20 -16.22
N SER A 355 7.94 0.68 -17.09
CA SER A 355 6.71 0.44 -17.88
C SER A 355 5.48 0.04 -17.03
N ILE A 356 5.55 0.25 -15.71
CA ILE A 356 4.45 0.01 -14.78
C ILE A 356 3.43 1.15 -14.92
N LEU A 357 2.14 0.81 -14.82
CA LEU A 357 1.07 1.79 -14.84
C LEU A 357 1.26 2.84 -13.72
N PRO A 358 1.09 4.15 -13.99
CA PRO A 358 1.23 5.22 -13.01
C PRO A 358 0.45 4.97 -11.71
N ALA A 359 -0.79 4.50 -11.81
CA ALA A 359 -1.62 4.15 -10.65
C ALA A 359 -0.97 3.06 -9.76
N LEU A 360 -0.32 2.06 -10.36
CA LEU A 360 0.39 1.03 -9.60
C LEU A 360 1.69 1.55 -8.98
N ILE A 361 2.38 2.49 -9.63
CA ILE A 361 3.55 3.17 -9.06
C ILE A 361 3.14 3.95 -7.81
N VAL A 362 2.05 4.72 -7.89
CA VAL A 362 1.51 5.49 -6.76
C VAL A 362 1.07 4.57 -5.63
N GLN A 363 0.16 3.63 -5.89
CA GLN A 363 -0.43 2.73 -4.90
C GLN A 363 0.60 1.75 -4.30
N GLY A 364 1.42 1.13 -5.14
CA GLY A 364 2.47 0.21 -4.72
C GLY A 364 3.62 0.93 -4.01
N GLY A 365 4.06 2.07 -4.53
CA GLY A 365 5.16 2.84 -3.95
C GLY A 365 4.81 3.41 -2.58
N ILE A 366 3.61 3.96 -2.39
CA ILE A 366 3.21 4.46 -1.07
C ILE A 366 3.05 3.35 -0.04
N SER A 367 2.53 2.19 -0.46
CA SER A 367 2.40 1.01 0.39
C SER A 367 3.77 0.48 0.84
N LEU A 368 4.79 0.57 -0.03
CA LEU A 368 6.16 0.25 0.34
C LEU A 368 6.72 1.24 1.36
N ILE A 369 6.55 2.54 1.13
CA ILE A 369 7.06 3.58 2.03
C ILE A 369 6.46 3.44 3.42
N ASP A 370 5.14 3.22 3.51
CA ASP A 370 4.46 2.96 4.78
C ASP A 370 4.95 1.66 5.43
N GLY A 371 5.15 0.59 4.65
CA GLY A 371 5.73 -0.65 5.16
C GLY A 371 7.15 -0.46 5.73
N LEU A 372 7.98 0.34 5.06
CA LEU A 372 9.35 0.67 5.49
C LEU A 372 9.38 1.52 6.77
N SER A 373 8.34 2.32 7.05
CA SER A 373 8.22 3.08 8.29
C SER A 373 8.29 2.20 9.54
N THR A 374 7.89 0.93 9.44
CA THR A 374 8.02 -0.09 10.51
C THR A 374 9.41 -0.12 11.14
N LEU A 375 10.46 -0.08 10.31
CA LEU A 375 11.85 -0.13 10.78
C LEU A 375 12.21 1.12 11.58
N THR A 376 11.76 2.28 11.11
CA THR A 376 12.07 3.58 11.71
C THR A 376 11.29 3.79 13.00
N ILE A 377 10.07 3.24 13.11
CA ILE A 377 9.28 3.24 14.35
C ILE A 377 9.92 2.34 15.40
N ALA A 378 10.41 1.16 14.99
CA ALA A 378 11.19 0.32 15.87
C ALA A 378 12.50 1.01 16.29
N GLY A 379 13.18 1.66 15.36
CA GLY A 379 14.38 2.44 15.67
C GLY A 379 14.11 3.57 16.64
N LEU A 380 12.97 4.26 16.52
CA LEU A 380 12.54 5.28 17.46
C LEU A 380 12.31 4.68 18.85
N ALA A 381 11.63 3.53 18.95
CA ALA A 381 11.45 2.83 20.21
C ALA A 381 12.81 2.53 20.87
N ARG A 382 13.76 2.00 20.11
CA ARG A 382 15.10 1.70 20.62
C ARG A 382 15.85 2.96 21.05
N LYS A 383 15.72 4.05 20.29
CA LYS A 383 16.38 5.34 20.56
C LYS A 383 15.81 6.04 21.80
N LEU A 384 14.55 5.80 22.12
CA LEU A 384 13.87 6.26 23.33
C LEU A 384 14.12 5.35 24.56
N GLY A 385 15.02 4.36 24.45
CA GLY A 385 15.41 3.52 25.58
C GLY A 385 14.57 2.25 25.75
N ALA A 386 13.68 1.93 24.81
CA ALA A 386 12.91 0.70 24.89
C ALA A 386 13.81 -0.55 24.82
N SER A 387 13.34 -1.63 25.45
CA SER A 387 14.01 -2.92 25.39
C SER A 387 14.01 -3.46 23.95
N THR A 388 14.93 -4.38 23.65
CA THR A 388 14.97 -5.09 22.37
C THR A 388 13.64 -5.77 22.05
N ARG A 389 12.96 -6.32 23.06
CA ARG A 389 11.68 -7.00 22.87
C ARG A 389 10.56 -6.01 22.58
N ALA A 390 10.48 -4.91 23.32
CA ALA A 390 9.53 -3.84 23.04
C ALA A 390 9.75 -3.24 21.63
N THR A 391 11.01 -3.16 21.19
CA THR A 391 11.36 -2.72 19.83
C THR A 391 10.82 -3.67 18.75
N LEU A 392 10.87 -4.98 18.97
CA LEU A 392 10.27 -5.97 18.06
C LEU A 392 8.74 -5.92 18.09
N PHE A 393 8.15 -5.71 19.26
CA PHE A 393 6.70 -5.56 19.41
C PHE A 393 6.19 -4.29 18.73
N SER A 394 6.88 -3.16 18.81
CA SER A 394 6.44 -1.93 18.12
C SER A 394 6.45 -2.11 16.61
N ALA A 395 7.47 -2.79 16.06
CA ALA A 395 7.52 -3.17 14.65
C ALA A 395 6.32 -4.06 14.26
N LEU A 396 6.05 -5.11 15.04
CA LEU A 396 4.97 -6.05 14.74
C LEU A 396 3.59 -5.38 14.84
N ILE A 397 3.35 -4.53 15.83
CA ILE A 397 2.08 -3.81 15.97
C ILE A 397 1.88 -2.85 14.79
N TYR A 398 2.91 -2.08 14.41
CA TYR A 398 2.80 -1.16 13.28
C TYR A 398 2.60 -1.88 11.94
N ALA A 399 3.19 -3.07 11.77
CA ALA A 399 3.04 -3.87 10.56
C ALA A 399 1.58 -4.13 10.21
N VAL A 400 0.71 -4.19 11.22
CA VAL A 400 -0.70 -4.54 11.09
C VAL A 400 -1.64 -3.48 11.67
N ILE A 401 -1.22 -2.26 12.01
CA ILE A 401 -2.13 -1.33 12.73
C ILE A 401 -3.30 -0.84 11.84
N PRO A 402 -4.57 -0.86 12.29
CA PRO A 402 -5.74 -0.54 11.46
C PRO A 402 -5.68 0.83 10.81
N ILE A 403 -5.32 1.89 11.54
CA ILE A 403 -5.33 3.26 11.03
C ILE A 403 -4.43 3.46 9.80
N SER A 404 -3.29 2.78 9.74
CA SER A 404 -2.37 2.81 8.60
C SER A 404 -2.99 2.10 7.38
N LEU A 405 -3.60 0.93 7.59
CA LEU A 405 -4.28 0.17 6.54
C LEU A 405 -5.52 0.91 6.00
N THR A 406 -6.30 1.54 6.89
CA THR A 406 -7.42 2.41 6.53
C THR A 406 -6.94 3.63 5.73
N SER A 407 -5.82 4.26 6.12
CA SER A 407 -5.24 5.38 5.36
C SER A 407 -4.82 4.96 3.94
N LEU A 408 -4.26 3.75 3.78
CA LEU A 408 -3.94 3.19 2.47
C LEU A 408 -5.20 2.92 1.65
N TRP A 409 -6.26 2.41 2.26
CA TRP A 409 -7.54 2.18 1.59
C TRP A 409 -8.12 3.47 1.00
N TRP A 410 -8.10 4.56 1.79
CA TRP A 410 -8.61 5.86 1.33
C TRP A 410 -7.65 6.57 0.35
N GLY A 411 -6.43 6.08 0.15
CA GLY A 411 -5.50 6.66 -0.82
C GLY A 411 -4.84 7.95 -0.34
N HIS A 412 -4.56 8.06 0.97
CA HIS A 412 -3.99 9.26 1.58
C HIS A 412 -2.48 9.45 1.33
N THR A 413 -2.06 9.33 0.08
CA THR A 413 -0.66 9.21 -0.35
C THR A 413 0.26 10.28 0.22
N ALA A 414 -0.09 11.55 0.03
CA ALA A 414 0.76 12.66 0.45
C ALA A 414 0.95 12.74 1.98
N GLN A 415 -0.09 12.36 2.71
CA GLN A 415 -0.02 12.30 4.16
C GLN A 415 0.77 11.07 4.62
N ILE A 416 0.47 9.86 4.11
CA ILE A 416 1.20 8.65 4.49
C ILE A 416 2.71 8.87 4.29
N PHE A 417 3.08 9.47 3.16
CA PHE A 417 4.46 9.82 2.85
C PHE A 417 5.04 10.79 3.88
N GLY A 418 4.35 11.89 4.20
CA GLY A 418 4.82 12.85 5.20
C GLY A 418 4.91 12.25 6.62
N GLN A 419 3.94 11.42 7.01
CA GLN A 419 3.92 10.75 8.30
C GLN A 419 5.04 9.72 8.44
N ALA A 420 5.39 9.03 7.34
CA ALA A 420 6.53 8.12 7.28
C ALA A 420 7.88 8.81 7.61
N LEU A 421 7.97 10.13 7.49
CA LEU A 421 9.16 10.92 7.79
C LEU A 421 9.27 11.34 9.27
N MET A 422 8.19 11.27 10.04
CA MET A 422 8.17 11.77 11.43
C MET A 422 9.04 10.93 12.38
N ALA A 423 8.97 9.59 12.29
CA ALA A 423 9.82 8.72 13.11
C ALA A 423 11.31 8.82 12.75
N PRO A 424 11.73 8.82 11.48
CA PRO A 424 13.10 9.16 11.07
C PRO A 424 13.57 10.50 11.61
N LEU A 425 12.73 11.55 11.49
CA LEU A 425 13.05 12.88 11.99
C LEU A 425 13.30 12.86 13.50
N ALA A 426 12.43 12.21 14.29
CA ALA A 426 12.62 12.06 15.73
C ALA A 426 13.92 11.33 16.08
N ILE A 427 14.27 10.25 15.36
CA ILE A 427 15.53 9.53 15.59
C ILE A 427 16.73 10.45 15.39
N VAL A 428 16.76 11.19 14.27
CA VAL A 428 17.87 12.08 13.92
C VAL A 428 17.95 13.26 14.89
N LEU A 429 16.82 13.83 15.30
CA LEU A 429 16.78 14.87 16.34
C LEU A 429 17.31 14.36 17.68
N LEU A 430 16.91 13.16 18.12
CA LEU A 430 17.47 12.53 19.33
C LEU A 430 18.98 12.33 19.22
N MET A 431 19.48 11.91 18.05
CA MET A 431 20.93 11.82 17.82
C MET A 431 21.62 13.19 17.87
N ALA A 432 21.00 14.22 17.31
CA ALA A 432 21.52 15.59 17.32
C ALA A 432 21.58 16.16 18.74
N LEU A 433 20.52 15.97 19.53
CA LEU A 433 20.44 16.43 20.92
C LEU A 433 21.43 15.70 21.83
N GLN A 434 21.62 14.40 21.65
CA GLN A 434 22.51 13.58 22.49
C GLN A 434 24.01 13.74 22.18
N THR A 435 24.35 14.08 20.93
CA THR A 435 25.76 14.13 20.49
C THR A 435 26.25 15.53 20.12
N ALA A 436 25.34 16.51 19.97
CA ALA A 436 25.61 17.87 19.50
C ALA A 436 26.36 17.96 18.15
N GLN A 437 26.32 16.90 17.32
CA GLN A 437 27.02 16.89 16.04
C GLN A 437 26.21 17.61 14.94
N ARG A 438 26.83 18.59 14.27
CA ARG A 438 26.20 19.39 13.19
C ARG A 438 25.59 18.56 12.06
N ARG A 439 26.17 17.41 11.72
CA ARG A 439 25.65 16.55 10.64
C ARG A 439 24.22 16.06 10.88
N TYR A 440 23.84 15.79 12.13
CA TYR A 440 22.49 15.32 12.43
C TYR A 440 21.47 16.44 12.32
N TRP A 441 21.84 17.68 12.65
CA TRP A 441 20.99 18.84 12.38
C TRP A 441 20.74 19.05 10.89
N TRP A 442 21.76 18.88 10.05
CA TRP A 442 21.59 18.92 8.59
C TRP A 442 20.65 17.82 8.09
N PHE A 443 20.84 16.57 8.53
CA PHE A 443 19.93 15.49 8.15
C PHE A 443 18.50 15.73 8.64
N ALA A 444 18.31 16.22 9.86
CA ALA A 444 17.00 16.59 10.38
C ALA A 444 16.35 17.69 9.52
N GLY A 445 17.12 18.71 9.14
CA GLY A 445 16.65 19.79 8.27
C GLY A 445 16.25 19.32 6.87
N VAL A 446 17.01 18.39 6.28
CA VAL A 446 16.64 17.77 5.00
C VAL A 446 15.35 16.98 5.12
N ILE A 447 15.21 16.12 6.15
CA ILE A 447 13.99 15.33 6.36
C ILE A 447 12.78 16.26 6.59
N LEU A 448 12.93 17.30 7.41
CA LEU A 448 11.88 18.26 7.69
C LEU A 448 11.49 19.08 6.44
N SER A 449 12.47 19.49 5.64
CA SER A 449 12.24 20.18 4.37
C SER A 449 11.43 19.30 3.43
N VAL A 450 11.80 18.01 3.29
CA VAL A 450 11.02 17.05 2.50
C VAL A 450 9.60 16.91 3.06
N ALA A 451 9.44 16.84 4.40
CA ALA A 451 8.12 16.75 5.05
C ALA A 451 7.22 17.97 4.79
N PHE A 452 7.79 19.18 4.69
CA PHE A 452 7.05 20.38 4.31
C PHE A 452 6.61 20.39 2.84
N LEU A 453 7.29 19.61 1.99
CA LEU A 453 6.95 19.41 0.59
C LEU A 453 6.03 18.19 0.38
N THR A 454 5.27 17.74 1.40
CA THR A 454 4.36 16.60 1.24
C THR A 454 2.89 16.98 1.29
N HIS A 455 2.44 17.50 2.42
CA HIS A 455 1.04 17.76 2.68
C HIS A 455 0.91 18.85 3.76
N ILE A 456 -0.08 19.72 3.62
CA ILE A 456 -0.28 20.83 4.56
C ILE A 456 -0.55 20.33 5.99
N GLY A 457 -1.38 19.29 6.14
CA GLY A 457 -1.69 18.73 7.46
C GLY A 457 -0.45 18.17 8.16
N VAL A 458 0.49 17.57 7.40
CA VAL A 458 1.76 17.08 7.97
C VAL A 458 2.66 18.25 8.35
N THR A 459 2.71 19.29 7.51
CA THR A 459 3.47 20.52 7.78
C THR A 459 3.01 21.16 9.09
N ILE A 460 1.70 21.36 9.24
CA ILE A 460 1.09 21.97 10.43
C ILE A 460 1.41 21.15 11.70
N LEU A 461 1.24 19.82 11.63
CA LEU A 461 1.56 18.94 12.76
C LEU A 461 3.06 18.97 13.11
N ALA A 462 3.94 18.93 12.11
CA ALA A 462 5.39 18.97 12.33
C ALA A 462 5.83 20.32 12.93
N VAL A 463 5.30 21.44 12.45
CA VAL A 463 5.59 22.77 13.00
C VAL A 463 5.13 22.88 14.45
N ALA A 464 3.91 22.45 14.76
CA ALA A 464 3.40 22.46 16.13
C ALA A 464 4.23 21.55 17.05
N TRP A 465 4.57 20.35 16.60
CA TRP A 465 5.37 19.40 17.37
C TRP A 465 6.75 19.95 17.69
N LEU A 466 7.46 20.41 16.66
CA LEU A 466 8.81 20.91 16.83
C LEU A 466 8.83 22.26 17.57
N GLY A 467 7.79 23.09 17.41
CA GLY A 467 7.61 24.32 18.17
C GLY A 467 7.43 24.04 19.67
N LEU A 468 6.55 23.11 20.03
CA LEU A 468 6.36 22.69 21.43
C LEU A 468 7.64 22.07 22.01
N ALA A 469 8.33 21.21 21.24
CA ALA A 469 9.61 20.64 21.67
C ALA A 469 10.69 21.73 21.85
N TRP A 470 10.74 22.73 20.95
CA TRP A 470 11.67 23.85 21.02
C TRP A 470 11.41 24.73 22.26
N VAL A 471 10.15 25.01 22.58
CA VAL A 471 9.75 25.74 23.81
C VAL A 471 10.14 24.93 25.04
N ALA A 472 9.83 23.63 25.08
CA ALA A 472 10.17 22.77 26.21
C ALA A 472 11.68 22.71 26.48
N LEU A 473 12.49 22.55 25.42
CA LEU A 473 13.96 22.56 25.52
C LEU A 473 14.50 23.92 26.01
N GLY A 474 13.87 25.02 25.58
CA GLY A 474 14.24 26.38 26.00
C GLY A 474 13.93 26.66 27.47
N LEU A 475 12.74 26.25 27.93
CA LEU A 475 12.26 26.48 29.31
C LEU A 475 12.95 25.59 30.33
N GLN A 476 13.21 24.32 30.01
CA GLN A 476 13.79 23.37 30.95
C GLN A 476 15.33 23.47 31.02
N HIS A 477 15.95 24.23 30.11
CA HIS A 477 17.41 24.36 29.98
C HIS A 477 18.14 23.00 29.92
N THR A 478 17.48 21.97 29.37
CA THR A 478 17.98 20.59 29.33
C THR A 478 19.11 20.39 28.32
N VAL A 479 19.30 21.34 27.40
CA VAL A 479 20.35 21.31 26.38
C VAL A 479 21.17 22.60 26.36
N PRO A 480 22.46 22.54 25.93
CA PRO A 480 23.28 23.73 25.76
C PRO A 480 22.66 24.76 24.80
N ARG A 481 22.87 26.05 25.07
CA ARG A 481 22.37 27.15 24.24
C ARG A 481 22.79 27.04 22.77
N SER A 482 23.97 26.49 22.49
CA SER A 482 24.45 26.24 21.13
C SER A 482 23.61 25.18 20.40
N THR A 483 23.23 24.10 21.07
CA THR A 483 22.37 23.04 20.54
C THR A 483 20.96 23.57 20.26
N TRP A 484 20.41 24.37 21.18
CA TRP A 484 19.12 25.03 20.98
C TRP A 484 19.14 25.98 19.77
N TRP A 485 20.21 26.77 19.59
CA TRP A 485 20.38 27.61 18.41
C TRP A 485 20.50 26.82 17.11
N GLN A 486 21.21 25.69 17.11
CA GLN A 486 21.27 24.80 15.95
C GLN A 486 19.87 24.26 15.60
N PHE A 487 19.06 23.95 16.60
CA PHE A 487 17.66 23.57 16.40
C PHE A 487 16.87 24.72 15.75
N THR A 488 16.98 25.94 16.28
CA THR A 488 16.33 27.15 15.72
C THR A 488 16.73 27.39 14.27
N ILE A 489 18.02 27.31 13.94
CA ILE A 489 18.53 27.51 12.57
C ILE A 489 17.98 26.43 11.63
N MET A 490 17.96 25.17 12.08
CA MET A 490 17.42 24.06 11.30
C MET A 490 15.92 24.26 10.99
N LEU A 491 15.13 24.68 11.99
CA LEU A 491 13.72 25.03 11.80
C LEU A 491 13.55 26.21 10.84
N GLY A 492 14.35 27.28 11.00
CA GLY A 492 14.30 28.46 10.15
C GLY A 492 14.62 28.15 8.69
N ILE A 493 15.72 27.43 8.42
CA ILE A 493 16.11 27.04 7.05
C ILE A 493 15.06 26.13 6.43
N SER A 494 14.60 25.10 7.14
CA SER A 494 13.59 24.18 6.61
C SER A 494 12.26 24.90 6.36
N GLY A 495 11.88 25.83 7.25
CA GLY A 495 10.70 26.68 7.09
C GLY A 495 10.79 27.58 5.87
N ILE A 496 11.95 28.19 5.61
CA ILE A 496 12.19 28.99 4.39
C ILE A 496 12.05 28.12 3.14
N ILE A 497 12.65 26.92 3.13
CA ILE A 497 12.55 25.99 1.99
C ILE A 497 11.07 25.61 1.76
N GLY A 498 10.37 25.17 2.80
CA GLY A 498 8.95 24.83 2.72
C GLY A 498 8.11 26.00 2.23
N PHE A 499 8.34 27.20 2.77
CA PHE A 499 7.65 28.41 2.34
C PHE A 499 7.92 28.70 0.86
N VAL A 500 9.18 28.85 0.45
CA VAL A 500 9.56 29.22 -0.92
C VAL A 500 9.01 28.24 -1.96
N PHE A 501 9.15 26.92 -1.73
CA PHE A 501 8.81 25.93 -2.74
C PHE A 501 7.36 25.46 -2.73
N ALA A 502 6.65 25.55 -1.58
CA ALA A 502 5.27 25.07 -1.50
C ALA A 502 4.23 26.17 -1.27
N TYR A 503 4.54 27.18 -0.46
CA TYR A 503 3.51 28.12 0.03
C TYR A 503 3.62 29.53 -0.56
N ALA A 504 4.82 30.00 -0.91
CA ALA A 504 5.04 31.33 -1.49
C ALA A 504 4.24 31.54 -2.80
N PRO A 505 4.16 30.57 -3.72
CA PRO A 505 3.36 30.72 -4.95
C PRO A 505 1.86 30.91 -4.70
N VAL A 506 1.37 30.58 -3.51
CA VAL A 506 -0.05 30.50 -3.15
C VAL A 506 -0.36 31.28 -1.86
N ALA A 507 0.59 32.09 -1.39
CA ALA A 507 0.53 32.72 -0.08
C ALA A 507 -0.61 33.74 0.03
N THR A 508 -0.80 34.57 -1.01
CA THR A 508 -1.87 35.58 -1.06
C THR A 508 -3.25 34.92 -0.96
N MET A 509 -3.51 33.93 -1.82
CA MET A 509 -4.73 33.12 -1.80
C MET A 509 -4.95 32.46 -0.42
N LYS A 510 -3.88 31.98 0.22
CA LYS A 510 -3.97 31.35 1.54
C LYS A 510 -4.32 32.31 2.67
N VAL A 511 -3.82 33.54 2.62
CA VAL A 511 -4.17 34.56 3.61
C VAL A 511 -5.65 34.90 3.50
N GLU A 512 -6.14 35.14 2.28
CA GLU A 512 -7.56 35.44 2.02
C GLU A 512 -8.48 34.32 2.50
N GLU A 513 -8.15 33.07 2.21
CA GLU A 513 -8.98 31.94 2.64
C GLU A 513 -8.92 31.68 4.15
N SER A 514 -7.77 31.90 4.77
CA SER A 514 -7.65 31.71 6.23
C SER A 514 -8.53 32.70 6.99
N LEU A 515 -8.68 33.93 6.46
CA LEU A 515 -9.62 34.92 6.99
C LEU A 515 -11.07 34.45 6.82
N ALA A 516 -11.44 34.00 5.61
CA ALA A 516 -12.79 33.50 5.33
C ALA A 516 -13.18 32.28 6.19
N VAL A 517 -12.26 31.32 6.36
CA VAL A 517 -12.47 30.16 7.26
C VAL A 517 -12.59 30.62 8.71
N GLY A 518 -11.80 31.59 9.14
CA GLY A 518 -11.89 32.20 10.48
C GLY A 518 -13.26 32.83 10.73
N GLU A 519 -13.77 33.62 9.79
CA GLU A 519 -15.12 34.21 9.85
C GLU A 519 -16.19 33.13 9.96
N GLN A 520 -16.14 32.08 9.11
CA GLN A 520 -17.07 30.95 9.20
C GLN A 520 -17.02 30.19 10.53
N VAL A 521 -15.86 30.11 11.17
CA VAL A 521 -15.71 29.48 12.49
C VAL A 521 -16.32 30.36 13.58
N LEU A 522 -16.18 31.68 13.49
CA LEU A 522 -16.76 32.63 14.44
C LEU A 522 -18.29 32.77 14.30
N GLU A 523 -18.80 32.70 13.07
CA GLU A 523 -20.23 32.81 12.77
C GLU A 523 -21.00 31.50 13.02
N GLY A 524 -20.34 30.36 12.86
CA GLY A 524 -20.98 29.05 12.97
C GLY A 524 -21.10 28.58 14.43
N SER A 525 -22.32 28.20 14.86
CA SER A 525 -22.53 27.42 16.08
C SER A 525 -22.08 25.96 15.87
N TYR A 526 -20.76 25.73 15.97
CA TYR A 526 -20.22 24.38 15.86
C TYR A 526 -20.64 23.52 17.06
N VAL A 527 -21.30 22.40 16.79
CA VAL A 527 -21.62 21.38 17.80
C VAL A 527 -20.55 20.30 17.76
N PRO A 528 -19.75 20.13 18.82
CA PRO A 528 -18.64 19.20 18.78
C PRO A 528 -19.10 17.75 18.69
N ALA A 529 -18.41 17.00 17.84
CA ALA A 529 -18.73 15.62 17.51
C ALA A 529 -18.10 14.61 18.50
N TYR A 530 -18.25 14.81 19.82
CA TYR A 530 -17.57 14.02 20.87
C TYR A 530 -17.62 12.50 20.64
N ASN A 531 -18.81 11.97 20.32
CA ASN A 531 -19.03 10.54 20.11
C ASN A 531 -18.26 10.00 18.89
N LEU A 532 -18.04 10.85 17.88
CA LEU A 532 -17.35 10.48 16.65
C LEU A 532 -15.84 10.49 16.85
N ILE A 533 -15.32 11.44 17.63
CA ILE A 533 -13.91 11.49 18.01
C ILE A 533 -13.56 10.28 18.87
N ALA A 534 -14.35 9.97 19.90
CA ALA A 534 -14.15 8.77 20.70
C ALA A 534 -14.17 7.50 19.83
N ARG A 535 -15.12 7.41 18.89
CA ARG A 535 -15.20 6.32 17.91
C ARG A 535 -14.00 6.31 16.96
N ALA A 536 -13.46 7.46 16.57
CA ALA A 536 -12.27 7.58 15.73
C ALA A 536 -11.06 6.95 16.41
N PHE A 537 -10.82 7.23 17.70
CA PHE A 537 -9.79 6.56 18.48
C PHE A 537 -10.02 5.03 18.53
N TRP A 538 -11.26 4.60 18.83
CA TRP A 538 -11.59 3.17 18.97
C TRP A 538 -11.36 2.37 17.69
N ILE A 539 -11.75 2.93 16.54
CA ILE A 539 -11.53 2.30 15.25
C ILE A 539 -10.04 2.34 14.87
N SER A 540 -9.34 3.43 15.18
CA SER A 540 -7.92 3.62 14.82
C SER A 540 -6.97 2.63 15.49
N PHE A 541 -7.13 2.44 16.80
CA PHE A 541 -6.17 1.73 17.64
C PHE A 541 -6.72 0.44 18.25
N HIS A 542 -8.00 0.13 18.04
CA HIS A 542 -8.74 -0.88 18.77
C HIS A 542 -8.91 -0.53 20.27
N PRO A 543 -10.04 -0.87 20.94
CA PRO A 543 -10.21 -0.60 22.38
C PRO A 543 -9.06 -1.13 23.24
N LEU A 544 -8.56 -2.34 22.94
CA LEU A 544 -7.40 -2.88 23.64
C LEU A 544 -6.14 -2.05 23.40
N GLY A 545 -5.89 -1.58 22.16
CA GLY A 545 -4.71 -0.74 21.90
C GLY A 545 -4.75 0.55 22.69
N ILE A 546 -5.90 1.21 22.80
CA ILE A 546 -6.09 2.43 23.60
C ILE A 546 -5.80 2.18 25.08
N LEU A 547 -6.34 1.09 25.63
CA LEU A 547 -6.10 0.72 27.03
C LEU A 547 -4.61 0.50 27.32
N LEU A 548 -3.82 0.10 26.31
CA LEU A 548 -2.38 -0.06 26.45
C LEU A 548 -1.61 1.28 26.36
N LEU A 549 -2.19 2.33 25.76
CA LEU A 549 -1.48 3.59 25.52
C LEU A 549 -1.13 4.30 26.83
N LEU A 550 -2.11 4.54 27.70
CA LEU A 550 -1.90 5.36 28.91
C LEU A 550 -0.84 4.77 29.87
N PRO A 551 -0.89 3.47 30.24
CA PRO A 551 0.16 2.90 31.06
C PRO A 551 1.50 2.83 30.32
N GLY A 552 1.47 2.61 29.00
CA GLY A 552 2.67 2.61 28.16
C GLY A 552 3.42 3.96 28.16
N VAL A 553 2.68 5.08 28.11
CA VAL A 553 3.24 6.44 28.25
C VAL A 553 3.97 6.57 29.59
N LEU A 554 3.29 6.23 30.70
CA LEU A 554 3.85 6.37 32.05
C LEU A 554 5.12 5.52 32.25
N LEU A 555 5.14 4.31 31.67
CA LEU A 555 6.28 3.42 31.75
C LEU A 555 7.47 3.91 30.93
N LEU A 556 7.23 4.41 29.72
CA LEU A 556 8.29 4.96 28.88
C LEU A 556 8.87 6.24 29.49
N TRP A 557 8.00 7.14 29.98
CA TRP A 557 8.37 8.47 30.44
C TRP A 557 9.48 8.45 31.49
N ARG A 558 9.48 7.45 32.37
CA ARG A 558 10.48 7.28 33.44
C ARG A 558 11.90 6.95 32.95
N GLY A 559 12.05 6.50 31.72
CA GLY A 559 13.32 6.03 31.15
C GLY A 559 13.77 6.79 29.91
N LEU A 560 13.15 7.94 29.62
CA LEU A 560 13.47 8.71 28.41
C LEU A 560 14.89 9.30 28.49
N PRO A 561 15.66 9.25 27.38
CA PRO A 561 16.97 9.89 27.32
C PRO A 561 16.84 11.42 27.24
N CYS A 562 17.96 12.14 27.35
CA CYS A 562 18.02 13.58 27.13
C CYS A 562 17.38 13.98 25.78
N GLY A 563 16.49 14.97 25.80
CA GLY A 563 15.69 15.41 24.65
C GLY A 563 14.49 14.52 24.33
N GLY A 564 14.38 13.34 24.95
CA GLY A 564 13.31 12.39 24.72
C GLY A 564 11.98 12.83 25.29
N ALA A 565 11.97 13.40 26.50
CA ALA A 565 10.76 13.89 27.14
C ALA A 565 10.16 15.08 26.39
N GLU A 566 10.99 15.97 25.87
CA GLU A 566 10.60 17.16 25.12
C GLU A 566 10.06 16.80 23.74
N LEU A 567 10.72 15.86 23.03
CA LEU A 567 10.23 15.40 21.73
C LEU A 567 8.94 14.58 21.85
N VAL A 568 8.88 13.61 22.78
CA VAL A 568 7.65 12.80 23.00
C VAL A 568 6.54 13.66 23.57
N GLY A 569 6.85 14.53 24.54
CA GLY A 569 5.91 15.48 25.14
C GLY A 569 5.37 16.48 24.14
N GLY A 570 6.23 17.06 23.29
CA GLY A 570 5.80 17.93 22.21
C GLY A 570 4.90 17.20 21.20
N TRP A 571 5.20 15.94 20.87
CA TRP A 571 4.41 15.14 19.93
C TRP A 571 3.01 14.86 20.50
N LEU A 572 2.93 14.41 21.76
CA LEU A 572 1.67 14.23 22.47
C LEU A 572 0.91 15.56 22.64
N GLY A 573 1.64 16.63 22.94
CA GLY A 573 1.11 17.99 23.06
C GLY A 573 0.45 18.46 21.75
N THR A 574 1.08 18.20 20.60
CA THR A 574 0.48 18.48 19.29
C THR A 574 -0.80 17.70 19.07
N VAL A 575 -0.84 16.42 19.43
CA VAL A 575 -2.07 15.62 19.34
C VAL A 575 -3.18 16.23 20.20
N ILE A 576 -2.87 16.64 21.43
CA ILE A 576 -3.84 17.30 22.33
C ILE A 576 -4.30 18.65 21.77
N VAL A 577 -3.38 19.47 21.23
CA VAL A 577 -3.72 20.76 20.64
C VAL A 577 -4.65 20.58 19.45
N PHE A 578 -4.35 19.69 18.50
CA PHE A 578 -5.20 19.50 17.33
C PHE A 578 -6.49 18.77 17.64
N TRP A 579 -6.50 17.89 18.64
CA TRP A 579 -7.74 17.40 19.21
C TRP A 579 -8.60 18.54 19.76
N ALA A 580 -8.02 19.47 20.54
CA ALA A 580 -8.75 20.62 21.07
C ALA A 580 -9.22 21.60 19.98
N VAL A 581 -8.41 21.81 18.93
CA VAL A 581 -8.80 22.60 17.75
C VAL A 581 -9.99 21.97 17.05
N GLU A 582 -9.98 20.66 16.84
CA GLU A 582 -11.10 19.94 16.25
C GLU A 582 -12.34 20.03 17.14
N MET A 583 -12.18 19.82 18.44
CA MET A 583 -13.26 19.97 19.43
C MET A 583 -13.91 21.36 19.41
N TYR A 584 -13.13 22.42 19.19
CA TYR A 584 -13.62 23.79 19.25
C TYR A 584 -14.14 24.30 17.89
N SER A 585 -13.42 24.00 16.81
CA SER A 585 -13.65 24.60 15.48
C SER A 585 -14.16 23.61 14.43
N GLY A 586 -14.10 22.31 14.70
CA GLY A 586 -14.34 21.27 13.71
C GLY A 586 -13.31 21.20 12.59
N LEU A 587 -12.22 21.99 12.67
CA LEU A 587 -11.10 21.88 11.74
C LEU A 587 -10.30 20.63 12.09
N GLN A 588 -10.16 19.76 11.11
CA GLN A 588 -9.49 18.51 11.31
C GLN A 588 -8.10 18.54 10.70
N VAL A 589 -7.12 18.15 11.51
CA VAL A 589 -5.83 17.70 11.03
C VAL A 589 -5.68 16.27 11.50
N ARG A 590 -5.20 15.37 10.66
CA ARG A 590 -5.22 13.92 10.92
C ARG A 590 -4.18 13.48 11.97
N TYR A 591 -4.34 13.97 13.20
CA TYR A 591 -3.42 13.78 14.33
C TYR A 591 -3.41 12.34 14.85
N LEU A 592 -4.45 11.54 14.57
CA LEU A 592 -4.47 10.12 14.91
C LEU A 592 -3.42 9.33 14.11
N VAL A 593 -3.27 9.63 12.81
CA VAL A 593 -2.21 9.03 11.98
C VAL A 593 -0.84 9.48 12.50
N PHE A 594 -0.72 10.75 12.88
CA PHE A 594 0.49 11.29 13.50
C PHE A 594 0.84 10.67 14.85
N LEU A 595 -0.16 10.27 15.65
CA LEU A 595 0.04 9.58 16.93
C LEU A 595 0.53 8.12 16.76
N THR A 596 0.33 7.54 15.57
CA THR A 596 0.52 6.10 15.31
C THR A 596 1.91 5.56 15.74
N PRO A 597 3.04 6.21 15.40
CA PRO A 597 4.37 5.75 15.85
C PRO A 597 4.49 5.61 17.37
N LEU A 598 4.01 6.60 18.11
CA LEU A 598 4.06 6.60 19.57
C LEU A 598 3.06 5.58 20.15
N ALA A 599 1.88 5.46 19.55
CA ALA A 599 0.89 4.48 19.97
C ALA A 599 1.43 3.04 19.92
N CYS A 600 2.08 2.66 18.82
CA CYS A 600 2.73 1.35 18.68
C CYS A 600 3.83 1.14 19.73
N LEU A 601 4.61 2.18 20.02
CA LEU A 601 5.68 2.13 21.02
C LEU A 601 5.12 1.94 22.44
N PHE A 602 4.13 2.73 22.85
CA PHE A 602 3.54 2.63 24.19
C PHE A 602 2.92 1.27 24.44
N ALA A 603 2.14 0.76 23.47
CA ALA A 603 1.57 -0.57 23.54
C ALA A 603 2.67 -1.65 23.65
N ALA A 604 3.74 -1.52 22.87
CA ALA A 604 4.86 -2.46 22.90
C ALA A 604 5.64 -2.49 24.22
N VAL A 605 5.89 -1.33 24.83
CA VAL A 605 6.56 -1.22 26.13
C VAL A 605 5.75 -1.89 27.22
N LEU A 606 4.43 -1.65 27.25
CA LEU A 606 3.54 -2.29 28.22
C LEU A 606 3.48 -3.81 28.00
N LEU A 607 3.35 -4.27 26.75
CA LEU A 607 3.34 -5.70 26.44
C LEU A 607 4.65 -6.40 26.85
N ASP A 608 5.81 -5.76 26.65
CA ASP A 608 7.09 -6.30 27.15
C ASP A 608 7.11 -6.39 28.68
N GLN A 609 6.56 -5.39 29.38
CA GLN A 609 6.49 -5.44 30.85
C GLN A 609 5.54 -6.53 31.33
N VAL A 610 4.36 -6.68 30.72
CA VAL A 610 3.40 -7.76 31.02
C VAL A 610 4.07 -9.11 30.82
N LEU A 611 4.79 -9.31 29.70
CA LEU A 611 5.47 -10.57 29.39
C LEU A 611 6.49 -11.02 30.46
N ARG A 612 7.04 -10.08 31.24
CA ARG A 612 8.02 -10.36 32.30
C ARG A 612 7.39 -10.80 33.63
N ARG A 613 6.07 -10.68 33.81
CA ARG A 613 5.39 -10.94 35.11
C ARG A 613 5.06 -12.41 35.40
N GLY A 614 5.28 -13.34 34.46
CA GLY A 614 5.09 -14.79 34.66
C GLY A 614 4.49 -15.52 33.46
N HIS A 615 4.28 -16.84 33.56
CA HIS A 615 3.80 -17.66 32.43
C HIS A 615 2.41 -17.27 31.92
N ALA A 616 1.44 -17.05 32.82
CA ALA A 616 0.08 -16.63 32.43
C ALA A 616 0.09 -15.30 31.65
N SER A 617 0.87 -14.33 32.12
CA SER A 617 1.01 -13.03 31.45
C SER A 617 1.64 -13.12 30.06
N ARG A 618 2.41 -14.19 29.77
CA ARG A 618 2.92 -14.44 28.42
C ARG A 618 1.82 -14.76 27.43
N TYR A 619 0.90 -15.65 27.81
CA TYR A 619 -0.25 -15.99 26.99
C TYR A 619 -1.14 -14.76 26.77
N VAL A 620 -1.33 -13.92 27.79
CA VAL A 620 -2.09 -12.68 27.65
C VAL A 620 -1.44 -11.73 26.65
N ALA A 621 -0.13 -11.46 26.77
CA ALA A 621 0.55 -10.54 25.84
C ALA A 621 0.52 -11.03 24.39
N TRP A 622 0.77 -12.32 24.17
CA TRP A 622 0.69 -12.92 22.83
C TRP A 622 -0.75 -12.99 22.30
N GLY A 623 -1.73 -13.28 23.16
CA GLY A 623 -3.14 -13.28 22.80
C GLY A 623 -3.64 -11.91 22.36
N VAL A 624 -3.25 -10.85 23.08
CA VAL A 624 -3.55 -9.46 22.70
C VAL A 624 -2.93 -9.10 21.35
N LEU A 625 -1.65 -9.46 21.15
CA LEU A 625 -0.95 -9.19 19.89
C LEU A 625 -1.57 -9.95 18.71
N LEU A 626 -1.93 -11.22 18.91
CA LEU A 626 -2.61 -12.04 17.92
C LEU A 626 -3.97 -11.46 17.56
N LEU A 627 -4.77 -11.06 18.56
CA LEU A 627 -6.08 -10.47 18.34
C LEU A 627 -6.01 -9.17 17.53
N ILE A 628 -5.11 -8.25 17.91
CA ILE A 628 -4.87 -7.01 17.15
C ILE A 628 -4.47 -7.35 15.71
N SER A 629 -3.57 -8.32 15.52
CA SER A 629 -3.10 -8.70 14.19
C SER A 629 -4.21 -9.29 13.33
N VAL A 630 -4.97 -10.26 13.86
CA VAL A 630 -6.07 -10.92 13.13
C VAL A 630 -7.13 -9.92 12.72
N GLN A 631 -7.57 -9.08 13.66
CA GLN A 631 -8.62 -8.10 13.38
C GLN A 631 -8.19 -7.07 12.33
N SER A 632 -6.95 -6.59 12.41
CA SER A 632 -6.49 -5.59 11.47
C SER A 632 -6.25 -6.17 10.07
N CYS A 633 -5.72 -7.39 10.00
CA CYS A 633 -5.64 -8.14 8.75
C CYS A 633 -7.04 -8.42 8.18
N LEU A 634 -8.05 -8.67 9.02
CA LEU A 634 -9.43 -8.88 8.58
C LEU A 634 -10.03 -7.59 8.02
N VAL A 635 -9.85 -6.44 8.68
CA VAL A 635 -10.28 -5.12 8.17
C VAL A 635 -9.65 -4.85 6.81
N TRP A 636 -8.35 -5.12 6.67
CA TRP A 636 -7.64 -4.94 5.40
C TRP A 636 -8.11 -5.91 4.31
N TYR A 637 -8.33 -7.18 4.66
CA TYR A 637 -8.86 -8.19 3.76
C TYR A 637 -10.25 -7.79 3.23
N ILE A 638 -11.17 -7.44 4.13
CA ILE A 638 -12.52 -6.98 3.77
C ILE A 638 -12.44 -5.71 2.90
N GLY A 639 -11.57 -4.75 3.28
CA GLY A 639 -11.36 -3.54 2.50
C GLY A 639 -10.90 -3.80 1.07
N THR A 640 -9.95 -4.72 0.89
CA THR A 640 -9.24 -4.89 -0.38
C THR A 640 -9.85 -5.94 -1.30
N PHE A 641 -10.26 -7.09 -0.74
CA PHE A 641 -10.76 -8.22 -1.53
C PHE A 641 -12.28 -8.21 -1.69
N THR A 642 -13.03 -7.64 -0.75
CA THR A 642 -14.51 -7.57 -0.83
C THR A 642 -15.02 -6.16 -1.16
N GLY A 643 -14.14 -5.17 -1.30
CA GLY A 643 -14.51 -3.79 -1.67
C GLY A 643 -15.31 -3.04 -0.59
N VAL A 644 -15.37 -3.54 0.64
CA VAL A 644 -16.15 -2.91 1.71
C VAL A 644 -15.31 -1.81 2.36
N ALA A 645 -15.72 -0.56 2.18
CA ALA A 645 -14.98 0.59 2.69
C ALA A 645 -14.80 0.54 4.22
N PRO A 646 -13.56 0.61 4.74
CA PRO A 646 -13.34 0.82 6.16
C PRO A 646 -13.84 2.21 6.55
N SER A 647 -14.31 2.35 7.79
CA SER A 647 -14.88 3.62 8.26
C SER A 647 -13.91 4.79 8.09
N MET A 648 -14.42 5.90 7.55
CA MET A 648 -13.70 7.18 7.46
C MET A 648 -13.60 7.95 8.77
N ILE A 649 -14.31 7.54 9.81
CA ILE A 649 -14.38 8.29 11.07
C ILE A 649 -12.97 8.59 11.65
N PRO A 650 -12.00 7.65 11.65
CA PRO A 650 -10.59 7.92 11.99
C PRO A 650 -9.86 9.01 11.22
N LEU A 651 -10.40 9.42 10.06
CA LEU A 651 -9.71 10.22 9.06
C LEU A 651 -10.41 11.53 8.73
N LEU A 652 -11.74 11.59 8.90
CA LEU A 652 -12.60 12.71 8.48
C LEU A 652 -13.42 13.36 9.62
N ARG A 653 -13.22 12.92 10.86
CA ARG A 653 -13.79 13.57 12.03
C ARG A 653 -12.66 13.92 12.96
#